data_AF-A0A812K192-F1
#
_entry.id   AF-A0A812K192-F1
#
_cell.length_a   1.000
_cell.length_b   1.000
_cell.length_c   1.000
_cell.angle_alpha   90.00
_cell.angle_beta   90.00
_cell.angle_gamma   90.00
#
_symmetry.space_group_name_H-M   'P 1'
#
loop_
_entity.id
_entity.type
_entity.pdbx_description
1 polymer ?
#
loop_
_entity_poly.entity_id
_entity_poly.type
_entity_poly.pdbx_seq_one_letter_code
_entity_poly.pdbx_strand_id
1 'polypeptide(L)'
;MATQPDNLYVQTSQIQIMLQFFQQAGQCRLDRMLLQQCLDLLAAAMHNHRRDAQLQADSCCALHVMASTLGASLTGLQFAEVVSQLVEAMKAYRTEPQVWRWAARALGELTNMLDKAALERAAAAGALDQLRSPRPTDSDGRFQRQNRVAFRFLREALSHGDLHAHAAPRSSTQSNPAGSSQDPPPPGPQSSQAPELRPAQEGRMNSSTSVCGLFGEDLKGVDNQAPEGIQVCQACNTIFEGLMTNAPGSEERKMWQTKLRHICVKASEDSQTSDVLKMSVFGLMPAEEIENFLLSDDHRRWKIIEAHTERFLELLDEPGTRVDLKPAPPADTAERVPVSKDHHPDRNHKWRSLRPVVLDQSIREPATNTPFGHTGYMKYLTLQIIRKMQFNDIAITGQYYGEKYTPETQVLEWIIKYAKEKGEEDPMRGLVAMFAPGEHDRKAGIQTMKDFKIPNAFLDLTFKASVRFKDTNFVQSVIDAVKELDEIYEEWGWPGEPWREDAHINNNKNFARGEISLNLVDLMEYLNLRGDETMEKQKKEDVEKAFEAWKANKAFQRRVVAILVEEGRGVADYEDYGTLVSWIRKFFPEEGKYRILVHAHAGTNNHQDVASLKAVKHGANGIWAALIPQAAQAGHNSSFVFLDYLLHHGNEHVLRHFWLFQALECARHIYYLNFNTHDIPDDCPIWGERVGKETHSAFNVLMGETWRRKTADYYDFWEKSVKREINELPQKVHHVRAKDEARGEYRISPLVSDTQTWVNRMREAKAVEPDEIVNDYVDRVKALGFALMNAGIRVNLDDEDNLKTLVKIAREAQRNKATEPCVCRQYDAHERNAKMKERKDRGAAQEAAVVMVAAGFVASPATSVVQQEWQE
;
A
#
# COMPACT_ATOMS: atom_id res chain seq x y z
N MET A 1 -4.15 -16.24 23.65
CA MET A 1 -4.48 -14.89 24.17
C MET A 1 -5.03 -14.98 25.58
N ALA A 2 -6.23 -15.53 25.80
CA ALA A 2 -6.87 -15.61 27.13
C ALA A 2 -6.12 -16.45 28.20
N THR A 3 -4.98 -17.06 27.85
CA THR A 3 -4.17 -17.95 28.69
C THR A 3 -2.95 -17.28 29.36
N GLN A 4 -2.85 -15.94 29.30
CA GLN A 4 -1.77 -15.17 29.95
C GLN A 4 -2.37 -14.13 30.93
N PRO A 5 -2.72 -14.53 32.17
CA PRO A 5 -3.42 -13.66 33.12
C PRO A 5 -2.55 -12.53 33.69
N ASP A 6 -1.23 -12.64 33.65
CA ASP A 6 -0.30 -11.68 34.27
C ASP A 6 -0.14 -10.36 33.47
N ASN A 7 -0.75 -10.27 32.28
CA ASN A 7 -0.60 -9.13 31.38
C ASN A 7 -1.59 -8.00 31.75
N LEU A 8 -1.24 -7.25 32.80
CA LEU A 8 -2.10 -6.32 33.57
C LEU A 8 -2.80 -5.16 32.81
N TYR A 9 -2.57 -4.99 31.50
CA TYR A 9 -3.23 -3.97 30.68
C TYR A 9 -4.06 -4.61 29.57
N VAL A 10 -5.40 -4.56 29.70
CA VAL A 10 -6.32 -4.97 28.64
C VAL A 10 -6.48 -3.81 27.67
N GLN A 11 -6.02 -3.97 26.44
CA GLN A 11 -6.08 -2.92 25.42
C GLN A 11 -7.46 -2.85 24.75
N THR A 12 -7.85 -1.67 24.27
CA THR A 12 -9.09 -1.44 23.50
C THR A 12 -9.22 -2.41 22.33
N SER A 13 -8.10 -2.71 21.66
CA SER A 13 -7.99 -3.69 20.57
C SER A 13 -8.45 -5.10 20.97
N GLN A 14 -8.17 -5.54 22.20
CA GLN A 14 -8.58 -6.86 22.69
C GLN A 14 -10.10 -6.92 22.93
N ILE A 15 -10.70 -5.85 23.45
CA ILE A 15 -12.16 -5.73 23.61
C ILE A 15 -12.86 -5.66 22.26
N GLN A 16 -12.28 -4.96 21.27
CA GLN A 16 -12.78 -4.93 19.90
C GLN A 16 -12.69 -6.31 19.22
N ILE A 17 -11.60 -7.05 19.42
CA ILE A 17 -11.49 -8.45 18.96
C ILE A 17 -12.55 -9.34 19.60
N MET A 18 -12.83 -9.18 20.91
CA MET A 18 -13.90 -9.90 21.59
C MET A 18 -15.29 -9.53 21.05
N LEU A 19 -15.55 -8.25 20.79
CA LEU A 19 -16.79 -7.78 20.14
C LEU A 19 -17.00 -8.44 18.78
N GLN A 20 -15.98 -8.39 17.90
CA GLN A 20 -16.03 -9.04 16.59
C GLN A 20 -16.23 -10.55 16.70
N PHE A 21 -15.53 -11.21 17.64
CA PHE A 21 -15.67 -12.63 17.88
C PHE A 21 -17.10 -13.01 18.31
N PHE A 22 -17.70 -12.31 19.29
CA PHE A 22 -19.07 -12.62 19.74
C PHE A 22 -20.17 -12.17 18.77
N GLN A 23 -19.88 -11.24 17.87
CA GLN A 23 -20.76 -10.92 16.73
C GLN A 23 -20.71 -12.02 15.65
N GLN A 24 -19.55 -12.64 15.42
CA GLN A 24 -19.36 -13.68 14.39
C GLN A 24 -19.70 -15.10 14.86
N ALA A 25 -19.53 -15.41 16.15
CA ALA A 25 -19.65 -16.77 16.68
C ALA A 25 -21.09 -17.34 16.68
N GLY A 26 -22.12 -16.49 16.67
CA GLY A 26 -23.52 -16.92 16.68
C GLY A 26 -23.84 -17.93 17.79
N GLN A 27 -24.65 -18.95 17.47
CA GLN A 27 -24.99 -20.04 18.41
C GLN A 27 -23.96 -21.19 18.46
N CYS A 28 -22.71 -20.97 18.08
CA CYS A 28 -21.68 -22.00 18.21
C CYS A 28 -21.46 -22.40 19.68
N ARG A 29 -21.28 -23.69 19.93
CA ARG A 29 -20.95 -24.23 21.26
C ARG A 29 -19.50 -23.88 21.61
N LEU A 30 -19.31 -22.71 22.21
CA LEU A 30 -18.05 -22.31 22.83
C LEU A 30 -17.81 -23.08 24.13
N ASP A 31 -16.54 -23.34 24.43
CA ASP A 31 -16.13 -24.04 25.65
C ASP A 31 -16.34 -23.19 26.91
N ARG A 32 -16.76 -23.83 28.01
CA ARG A 32 -17.08 -23.15 29.28
C ARG A 32 -15.88 -22.48 29.95
N MET A 33 -14.67 -23.06 29.84
CA MET A 33 -13.46 -22.45 30.40
C MET A 33 -13.08 -21.19 29.61
N LEU A 34 -13.20 -21.23 28.28
CA LEU A 34 -12.99 -20.06 27.43
C LEU A 34 -14.01 -18.95 27.73
N LEU A 35 -15.29 -19.29 27.94
CA LEU A 35 -16.32 -18.32 28.31
C LEU A 35 -16.07 -17.67 29.69
N GLN A 36 -15.60 -18.44 30.68
CA GLN A 36 -15.19 -17.87 31.96
C GLN A 36 -13.98 -16.93 31.80
N GLN A 37 -12.94 -17.33 31.06
CA GLN A 37 -11.79 -16.47 30.79
C GLN A 37 -12.19 -15.15 30.10
N CYS A 38 -13.19 -15.16 29.22
CA CYS A 38 -13.73 -13.95 28.61
C CYS A 38 -14.48 -13.05 29.60
N LEU A 39 -15.24 -13.63 30.55
CA LEU A 39 -15.87 -12.88 31.65
C LEU A 39 -14.81 -12.25 32.57
N ASP A 40 -13.80 -13.03 32.97
CA ASP A 40 -12.73 -12.60 33.86
C ASP A 40 -11.89 -11.48 33.22
N LEU A 41 -11.59 -11.58 31.92
CA LEU A 41 -10.85 -10.55 31.17
C LEU A 41 -11.65 -9.24 31.04
N LEU A 42 -12.97 -9.31 30.82
CA LEU A 42 -13.83 -8.12 30.81
C LEU A 42 -13.93 -7.47 32.20
N ALA A 43 -14.02 -8.26 33.27
CA ALA A 43 -13.96 -7.75 34.63
C ALA A 43 -12.63 -7.05 34.93
N ALA A 44 -11.50 -7.66 34.54
CA ALA A 44 -10.16 -7.08 34.71
C ALA A 44 -10.00 -5.77 33.93
N ALA A 45 -10.49 -5.71 32.68
CA ALA A 45 -10.51 -4.50 31.88
C ALA A 45 -11.30 -3.38 32.57
N MET A 46 -12.53 -3.66 33.00
CA MET A 46 -13.38 -2.70 33.68
C MET A 46 -12.78 -2.23 35.03
N HIS A 47 -12.13 -3.13 35.77
CA HIS A 47 -11.45 -2.77 37.02
C HIS A 47 -10.25 -1.83 36.79
N ASN A 48 -9.33 -2.24 35.91
CA ASN A 48 -8.06 -1.54 35.70
C ASN A 48 -8.28 -0.18 35.02
N HIS A 49 -9.23 -0.11 34.08
CA HIS A 49 -9.53 1.07 33.28
C HIS A 49 -10.77 1.83 33.77
N ARG A 50 -11.07 1.77 35.07
CA ARG A 50 -12.17 2.53 35.74
C ARG A 50 -12.14 4.06 35.57
N ARG A 51 -11.16 4.64 34.87
CA ARG A 51 -11.03 6.07 34.54
C ARG A 51 -11.20 6.41 33.05
N ASP A 52 -11.43 5.41 32.19
CA ASP A 52 -11.63 5.60 30.76
C ASP A 52 -13.10 5.41 30.40
N ALA A 53 -13.81 6.48 30.06
CA ALA A 53 -15.24 6.42 29.74
C ALA A 53 -15.52 5.58 28.46
N GLN A 54 -14.63 5.59 27.48
CA GLN A 54 -14.82 4.86 26.23
C GLN A 54 -14.60 3.37 26.44
N LEU A 55 -13.49 2.98 27.08
CA LEU A 55 -13.18 1.57 27.32
C LEU A 55 -14.17 0.90 28.28
N GLN A 56 -14.80 1.66 29.18
CA GLN A 56 -15.94 1.19 29.98
C GLN A 56 -17.19 0.95 29.12
N ALA A 57 -17.52 1.87 28.21
CA ALA A 57 -18.63 1.70 27.27
C ALA A 57 -18.42 0.48 26.36
N ASP A 58 -17.20 0.30 25.85
CA ASP A 58 -16.83 -0.82 24.98
C ASP A 58 -16.84 -2.16 25.72
N SER A 59 -16.32 -2.20 26.96
CA SER A 59 -16.37 -3.41 27.80
C SER A 59 -17.80 -3.81 28.16
N CYS A 60 -18.65 -2.84 28.49
CA CYS A 60 -20.07 -3.07 28.74
C CYS A 60 -20.81 -3.51 27.47
N CYS A 61 -20.42 -3.00 26.30
CA CYS A 61 -20.97 -3.40 25.00
C CYS A 61 -20.58 -4.86 24.68
N ALA A 62 -19.30 -5.19 24.80
CA ALA A 62 -18.77 -6.55 24.60
C ALA A 62 -19.49 -7.57 25.48
N LEU A 63 -19.68 -7.23 26.76
CA LEU A 63 -20.41 -8.06 27.72
C LEU A 63 -21.90 -8.22 27.36
N HIS A 64 -22.58 -7.15 26.93
CA HIS A 64 -23.96 -7.24 26.48
C HIS A 64 -24.10 -8.12 25.22
N VAL A 65 -23.22 -7.95 24.23
CA VAL A 65 -23.20 -8.78 23.01
C VAL A 65 -22.99 -10.24 23.41
N MET A 66 -21.95 -10.56 24.19
CA MET A 66 -21.69 -11.91 24.69
C MET A 66 -22.90 -12.50 25.43
N ALA A 67 -23.52 -11.75 26.33
CA ALA A 67 -24.70 -12.18 27.09
C ALA A 67 -25.91 -12.46 26.19
N SER A 68 -26.19 -11.59 25.22
CA SER A 68 -27.32 -11.72 24.30
C SER A 68 -27.16 -12.86 23.28
N THR A 69 -25.94 -13.08 22.77
CA THR A 69 -25.64 -14.14 21.78
C THR A 69 -25.59 -15.53 22.43
N LEU A 70 -25.07 -15.64 23.66
CA LEU A 70 -24.67 -16.93 24.25
C LEU A 70 -25.47 -17.33 25.50
N GLY A 71 -26.56 -16.65 25.85
CA GLY A 71 -27.22 -16.73 27.16
C GLY A 71 -27.43 -18.15 27.73
N ALA A 72 -27.86 -19.11 26.91
CA ALA A 72 -28.01 -20.50 27.37
C ALA A 72 -26.68 -21.16 27.79
N SER A 73 -25.60 -20.95 27.01
CA SER A 73 -24.25 -21.49 27.27
C SER A 73 -23.56 -20.84 28.46
N LEU A 74 -23.94 -19.61 28.79
CA LEU A 74 -23.44 -18.84 29.93
C LEU A 74 -24.00 -19.32 31.29
N THR A 75 -25.10 -20.08 31.29
CA THR A 75 -25.71 -20.63 32.52
C THR A 75 -24.71 -21.39 33.38
N GLY A 76 -24.55 -21.00 34.65
CA GLY A 76 -23.67 -21.67 35.62
C GLY A 76 -22.20 -21.26 35.58
N LEU A 77 -21.85 -20.17 34.89
CA LEU A 77 -20.56 -19.47 35.03
C LEU A 77 -20.58 -18.50 36.22
N GLN A 78 -19.40 -18.00 36.62
CA GLN A 78 -19.26 -17.05 37.74
C GLN A 78 -19.34 -15.60 37.23
N PHE A 79 -20.45 -14.93 37.55
CA PHE A 79 -20.72 -13.54 37.15
C PHE A 79 -20.47 -12.48 38.22
N ALA A 80 -20.16 -12.89 39.46
CA ALA A 80 -20.20 -11.99 40.63
C ALA A 80 -19.28 -10.76 40.46
N GLU A 81 -18.05 -10.95 39.97
CA GLU A 81 -17.10 -9.85 39.76
C GLU A 81 -17.51 -8.97 38.57
N VAL A 82 -17.92 -9.58 37.45
CA VAL A 82 -18.43 -8.86 36.27
C VAL A 82 -19.62 -7.95 36.61
N VAL A 83 -20.55 -8.44 37.44
CA VAL A 83 -21.71 -7.67 37.90
C VAL A 83 -21.30 -6.58 38.90
N SER A 84 -20.29 -6.82 39.74
CA SER A 84 -19.69 -5.80 40.61
C SER A 84 -19.09 -4.65 39.77
N GLN A 85 -18.27 -4.97 38.77
CA GLN A 85 -17.66 -3.96 37.89
C GLN A 85 -18.68 -3.21 37.02
N LEU A 86 -19.76 -3.86 36.56
CA LEU A 86 -20.89 -3.19 35.90
C LEU A 86 -21.54 -2.12 36.80
N VAL A 87 -21.73 -2.43 38.08
CA VAL A 87 -22.34 -1.51 39.04
C VAL A 87 -21.40 -0.35 39.38
N GLU A 88 -20.09 -0.60 39.53
CA GLU A 88 -19.10 0.47 39.69
C GLU A 88 -18.97 1.36 38.44
N ALA A 89 -19.03 0.80 37.24
CA ALA A 89 -19.08 1.58 36.00
C ALA A 89 -20.32 2.50 35.95
N MET A 90 -21.50 2.00 36.33
CA MET A 90 -22.73 2.81 36.41
C MET A 90 -22.66 3.91 37.48
N LYS A 91 -21.95 3.69 38.60
CA LYS A 91 -21.70 4.72 39.63
C LYS A 91 -20.75 5.80 39.12
N ALA A 92 -19.60 5.40 38.58
CA ALA A 92 -18.54 6.30 38.14
C ALA A 92 -18.99 7.17 36.95
N TYR A 93 -19.71 6.57 36.00
CA TYR A 93 -20.11 7.20 34.73
C TYR A 93 -21.59 7.58 34.68
N ARG A 94 -22.15 8.00 35.83
CA ARG A 94 -23.56 8.41 35.97
C ARG A 94 -24.04 9.48 34.97
N THR A 95 -23.12 10.27 34.40
CA THR A 95 -23.40 11.30 33.39
C THR A 95 -23.23 10.82 31.95
N GLU A 96 -22.47 9.74 31.71
CA GLU A 96 -22.12 9.30 30.35
C GLU A 96 -23.20 8.38 29.77
N PRO A 97 -23.97 8.82 28.75
CA PRO A 97 -25.13 8.05 28.29
C PRO A 97 -24.75 6.72 27.66
N GLN A 98 -23.52 6.58 27.12
CA GLN A 98 -23.06 5.35 26.48
C GLN A 98 -22.72 4.25 27.51
N VAL A 99 -21.89 4.57 28.50
CA VAL A 99 -21.53 3.62 29.58
C VAL A 99 -22.78 3.14 30.30
N TRP A 100 -23.65 4.06 30.71
CA TRP A 100 -24.89 3.71 31.41
C TRP A 100 -25.83 2.86 30.54
N ARG A 101 -25.93 3.16 29.23
CA ARG A 101 -26.76 2.39 28.27
C ARG A 101 -26.28 0.96 28.10
N TRP A 102 -24.97 0.75 27.89
CA TRP A 102 -24.45 -0.59 27.69
C TRP A 102 -24.41 -1.38 29.01
N ALA A 103 -24.03 -0.74 30.12
CA ALA A 103 -24.02 -1.40 31.43
C ALA A 103 -25.42 -1.88 31.86
N ALA A 104 -26.45 -1.04 31.69
CA ALA A 104 -27.83 -1.41 32.00
C ALA A 104 -28.35 -2.54 31.10
N ARG A 105 -27.90 -2.61 29.84
CA ARG A 105 -28.25 -3.71 28.91
C ARG A 105 -27.52 -5.01 29.26
N ALA A 106 -26.21 -4.96 29.49
CA ALA A 106 -25.43 -6.11 29.93
C ALA A 106 -25.99 -6.70 31.22
N LEU A 107 -26.24 -5.85 32.22
CA LEU A 107 -26.86 -6.26 33.48
C LEU A 107 -28.26 -6.85 33.26
N GLY A 108 -29.06 -6.29 32.35
CA GLY A 108 -30.39 -6.78 32.01
C GLY A 108 -30.39 -8.19 31.42
N GLU A 109 -29.49 -8.50 30.48
CA GLU A 109 -29.35 -9.86 29.95
C GLU A 109 -28.86 -10.83 31.04
N LEU A 110 -27.81 -10.43 31.78
CA LEU A 110 -27.24 -11.24 32.87
C LEU A 110 -28.25 -11.54 33.99
N THR A 111 -29.18 -10.62 34.30
CA THR A 111 -30.19 -10.80 35.37
C THR A 111 -31.01 -12.08 35.17
N ASN A 112 -31.23 -12.51 33.93
CA ASN A 112 -31.97 -13.74 33.59
C ASN A 112 -31.14 -15.03 33.81
N MET A 113 -29.84 -14.91 34.06
CA MET A 113 -28.86 -16.01 34.20
C MET A 113 -28.23 -16.12 35.60
N LEU A 114 -28.41 -15.10 36.46
CA LEU A 114 -27.82 -15.08 37.80
C LEU A 114 -28.55 -16.03 38.78
N ASP A 115 -27.79 -16.71 39.62
CA ASP A 115 -28.33 -17.33 40.83
C ASP A 115 -28.66 -16.28 41.92
N LYS A 116 -29.41 -16.70 42.94
CA LYS A 116 -29.85 -15.84 44.04
C LYS A 116 -28.69 -15.19 44.82
N ALA A 117 -27.58 -15.89 45.01
CA ALA A 117 -26.42 -15.38 45.74
C ALA A 117 -25.56 -14.44 44.88
N ALA A 118 -25.54 -14.59 43.56
CA ALA A 118 -24.97 -13.60 42.65
C ALA A 118 -25.82 -12.31 42.61
N LEU A 119 -27.15 -12.46 42.60
CA LEU A 119 -28.10 -11.35 42.77
C LEU A 119 -27.89 -10.61 44.11
N GLU A 120 -27.90 -11.32 45.25
CA GLU A 120 -27.72 -10.71 46.58
C GLU A 120 -26.41 -9.92 46.71
N ARG A 121 -25.32 -10.34 46.03
CA ARG A 121 -24.07 -9.58 45.95
C ARG A 121 -24.18 -8.32 45.08
N ALA A 122 -24.98 -8.33 44.02
CA ALA A 122 -25.30 -7.13 43.24
C ALA A 122 -26.09 -6.08 44.04
N ALA A 123 -26.89 -6.51 45.03
CA ALA A 123 -27.52 -5.59 45.99
C ALA A 123 -26.49 -4.90 46.88
N ALA A 124 -25.62 -5.69 47.51
CA ALA A 124 -24.56 -5.20 48.40
C ALA A 124 -23.58 -4.26 47.67
N ALA A 125 -23.31 -4.52 46.38
CA ALA A 125 -22.57 -3.61 45.51
C ALA A 125 -23.29 -2.26 45.23
N GLY A 126 -24.50 -2.02 45.72
CA GLY A 126 -25.20 -0.74 45.61
C GLY A 126 -25.96 -0.51 44.30
N ALA A 127 -26.27 -1.57 43.54
CA ALA A 127 -27.08 -1.46 42.32
C ALA A 127 -28.47 -0.85 42.57
N LEU A 128 -29.03 -1.09 43.77
CA LEU A 128 -30.34 -0.58 44.18
C LEU A 128 -30.36 0.94 44.40
N ASP A 129 -29.28 1.56 44.86
CA ASP A 129 -29.27 3.00 45.13
C ASP A 129 -29.24 3.82 43.83
N GLN A 130 -28.56 3.31 42.81
CA GLN A 130 -28.57 3.89 41.45
C GLN A 130 -29.97 3.87 40.81
N LEU A 131 -30.93 3.09 41.33
CA LEU A 131 -32.34 3.16 40.89
C LEU A 131 -33.00 4.51 41.21
N ARG A 132 -32.58 5.17 42.30
CA ARG A 132 -33.24 6.33 42.90
C ARG A 132 -32.67 7.67 42.41
N SER A 133 -31.48 7.69 41.83
CA SER A 133 -30.86 8.92 41.31
C SER A 133 -31.56 9.44 40.04
N PRO A 134 -31.54 10.77 39.79
CA PRO A 134 -31.96 11.33 38.51
C PRO A 134 -31.15 10.73 37.35
N ARG A 135 -31.82 10.30 36.29
CA ARG A 135 -31.20 9.61 35.14
C ARG A 135 -31.01 10.58 33.98
N PRO A 136 -29.94 10.46 33.17
CA PRO A 136 -29.85 11.16 31.90
C PRO A 136 -31.03 10.77 31.00
N THR A 137 -31.68 11.76 30.39
CA THR A 137 -32.80 11.56 29.46
C THR A 137 -32.31 11.59 28.02
N ASP A 138 -32.67 10.58 27.23
CA ASP A 138 -32.63 10.66 25.77
C ASP A 138 -33.84 11.45 25.24
N SER A 139 -33.71 12.04 24.05
CA SER A 139 -34.77 12.78 23.34
C SER A 139 -36.06 11.97 23.15
N ASP A 140 -35.91 10.65 23.07
CA ASP A 140 -36.95 9.73 22.61
C ASP A 140 -37.71 9.04 23.75
N GLY A 141 -37.20 9.10 24.98
CA GLY A 141 -37.77 8.41 26.14
C GLY A 141 -37.78 6.87 26.06
N ARG A 142 -37.29 6.27 24.96
CA ARG A 142 -37.21 4.81 24.76
C ARG A 142 -36.36 4.16 25.86
N PHE A 143 -35.30 4.86 26.27
CA PHE A 143 -34.42 4.47 27.39
C PHE A 143 -35.19 4.20 28.69
N GLN A 144 -36.25 4.95 28.99
CA GLN A 144 -37.05 4.74 30.20
C GLN A 144 -37.92 3.48 30.17
N ARG A 145 -38.23 2.92 28.99
CA ARG A 145 -39.08 1.71 28.88
C ARG A 145 -38.27 0.43 29.06
N GLN A 146 -37.13 0.30 28.37
CA GLN A 146 -36.21 -0.83 28.55
C GLN A 146 -35.70 -0.88 30.00
N ASN A 147 -35.29 0.27 30.55
CA ASN A 147 -34.82 0.42 31.93
C ASN A 147 -35.94 0.43 33.01
N ARG A 148 -37.10 -0.16 32.72
CA ARG A 148 -38.15 -0.52 33.71
C ARG A 148 -38.36 -2.03 33.87
N VAL A 149 -37.90 -2.86 32.92
CA VAL A 149 -38.12 -4.31 32.96
C VAL A 149 -37.03 -5.00 33.78
N ALA A 150 -35.76 -4.92 33.36
CA ALA A 150 -34.61 -5.47 34.10
C ALA A 150 -34.55 -4.98 35.55
N PHE A 151 -34.81 -3.69 35.76
CA PHE A 151 -34.79 -3.06 37.09
C PHE A 151 -36.04 -3.34 37.94
N ARG A 152 -37.09 -3.97 37.40
CA ARG A 152 -38.14 -4.59 38.23
C ARG A 152 -37.62 -5.89 38.84
N PHE A 153 -37.06 -6.78 38.02
CA PHE A 153 -36.45 -8.03 38.49
C PHE A 153 -35.37 -7.80 39.55
N LEU A 154 -34.45 -6.86 39.32
CA LEU A 154 -33.44 -6.46 40.31
C LEU A 154 -34.06 -5.86 41.59
N ARG A 155 -35.25 -5.25 41.54
CA ARG A 155 -35.90 -4.75 42.77
C ARG A 155 -36.62 -5.85 43.55
N GLU A 156 -37.14 -6.84 42.84
CA GLU A 156 -37.86 -7.99 43.43
C GLU A 156 -36.89 -9.01 44.03
N ALA A 157 -35.75 -9.28 43.39
CA ALA A 157 -34.74 -10.21 43.88
C ALA A 157 -33.94 -9.72 45.11
N LEU A 158 -33.87 -8.40 45.32
CA LEU A 158 -32.86 -7.78 46.19
C LEU A 158 -33.42 -7.09 47.44
N SER A 159 -34.70 -7.31 47.77
CA SER A 159 -35.37 -6.73 48.95
C SER A 159 -34.97 -7.40 50.29
N HIS A 160 -33.73 -7.89 50.40
CA HIS A 160 -33.28 -8.85 51.42
C HIS A 160 -31.84 -8.63 52.00
N GLY A 161 -31.10 -7.54 51.67
CA GLY A 161 -29.74 -7.31 52.19
C GLY A 161 -29.24 -5.86 52.08
N ASP A 162 -28.19 -5.49 52.83
CA ASP A 162 -27.90 -4.09 53.23
C ASP A 162 -26.39 -3.69 53.32
N LEU A 163 -26.10 -2.38 53.08
CA LEU A 163 -24.98 -1.51 53.57
C LEU A 163 -23.47 -1.60 53.13
N HIS A 164 -23.03 -0.51 52.44
CA HIS A 164 -21.82 0.37 52.65
C HIS A 164 -20.32 0.00 52.36
N ALA A 165 -19.45 1.03 52.22
CA ALA A 165 -18.05 1.02 51.71
C ALA A 165 -17.18 2.29 52.08
N HIS A 166 -15.84 2.30 51.83
CA HIS A 166 -14.89 3.48 51.90
C HIS A 166 -13.54 3.29 51.10
N ALA A 167 -12.60 4.26 51.01
CA ALA A 167 -11.51 4.33 49.97
C ALA A 167 -10.19 5.18 50.25
N ALA A 168 -9.19 5.22 49.30
CA ALA A 168 -8.12 6.25 48.99
C ALA A 168 -6.55 5.90 49.18
N PRO A 169 -5.51 6.80 49.00
CA PRO A 169 -4.76 7.10 47.71
C PRO A 169 -3.18 7.48 47.65
N ARG A 170 -2.54 7.49 46.42
CA ARG A 170 -1.46 8.39 45.77
C ARG A 170 0.07 8.57 46.19
N SER A 171 1.02 8.88 45.22
CA SER A 171 2.44 9.45 45.37
C SER A 171 3.25 9.83 44.04
N SER A 172 4.60 10.10 44.02
CA SER A 172 5.46 10.91 43.03
C SER A 172 7.05 10.74 43.15
N THR A 173 8.12 11.21 42.40
CA THR A 173 8.52 11.87 41.06
C THR A 173 10.08 12.21 40.85
N GLN A 174 10.64 12.31 39.58
CA GLN A 174 11.80 13.16 39.01
C GLN A 174 13.35 12.92 39.31
N SER A 175 14.45 13.48 38.66
CA SER A 175 14.87 13.92 37.25
C SER A 175 16.34 14.55 37.05
N ASN A 176 17.02 14.46 35.86
CA ASN A 176 18.12 15.33 35.19
C ASN A 176 19.69 15.22 35.49
N PRO A 177 20.70 15.93 34.82
CA PRO A 177 21.18 15.96 33.36
C PRO A 177 22.74 16.23 32.99
N ALA A 178 23.12 16.27 31.67
CA ALA A 178 24.15 17.11 30.91
C ALA A 178 25.67 16.72 30.56
N GLY A 179 26.19 17.10 29.34
CA GLY A 179 27.64 17.00 28.85
C GLY A 179 27.95 17.38 27.34
N SER A 180 29.23 17.61 26.86
CA SER A 180 29.60 17.94 25.41
C SER A 180 31.13 18.00 24.95
N SER A 181 31.44 18.22 23.63
CA SER A 181 32.66 18.82 22.91
C SER A 181 33.84 17.96 22.29
N GLN A 182 34.81 18.39 21.40
CA GLN A 182 34.86 19.13 20.06
C GLN A 182 36.27 19.11 19.26
N ASP A 183 36.37 18.60 17.98
CA ASP A 183 37.11 19.02 16.69
C ASP A 183 38.65 19.40 16.49
N PRO A 184 39.22 19.53 15.22
CA PRO A 184 39.25 18.67 13.99
C PRO A 184 40.64 18.58 13.21
N PRO A 185 40.76 18.53 11.82
CA PRO A 185 41.27 17.44 10.93
C PRO A 185 42.57 17.86 10.14
N PRO A 186 42.86 17.58 8.81
CA PRO A 186 42.47 16.59 7.76
C PRO A 186 43.75 15.88 7.15
N PRO A 187 44.05 15.72 5.82
CA PRO A 187 43.31 15.42 4.55
C PRO A 187 43.88 14.21 3.72
N GLY A 188 43.37 13.90 2.50
CA GLY A 188 44.00 12.96 1.52
C GLY A 188 43.29 12.82 0.13
N PRO A 189 44.00 12.61 -1.03
CA PRO A 189 43.34 12.56 -2.37
C PRO A 189 43.85 11.56 -3.48
N GLN A 190 43.08 11.45 -4.59
CA GLN A 190 43.41 11.02 -6.00
C GLN A 190 43.71 9.53 -6.39
N SER A 191 43.41 8.98 -7.60
CA SER A 191 42.24 9.04 -8.56
C SER A 191 42.53 8.34 -9.94
N SER A 192 41.58 7.62 -10.62
CA SER A 192 41.24 7.71 -12.09
C SER A 192 40.50 6.52 -12.82
N GLN A 193 39.29 6.78 -13.36
CA GLN A 193 38.67 6.45 -14.70
C GLN A 193 38.69 5.07 -15.44
N ALA A 194 37.58 4.76 -16.17
CA ALA A 194 37.42 3.73 -17.24
C ALA A 194 36.27 4.07 -18.27
N PRO A 195 36.13 3.39 -19.46
CA PRO A 195 35.34 3.89 -20.63
C PRO A 195 34.15 3.01 -21.16
N GLU A 196 33.63 3.33 -22.38
CA GLU A 196 32.29 3.04 -22.97
C GLU A 196 32.07 1.66 -23.68
N LEU A 197 30.80 1.35 -24.05
CA LEU A 197 30.32 0.09 -24.71
C LEU A 197 29.33 0.35 -25.89
N ARG A 198 29.02 -0.69 -26.68
CA ARG A 198 28.19 -0.67 -27.92
C ARG A 198 26.80 -1.37 -27.75
N PRO A 199 25.80 -1.10 -28.63
CA PRO A 199 24.44 -1.68 -28.56
C PRO A 199 24.33 -3.13 -29.08
N ALA A 200 23.18 -3.77 -28.81
CA ALA A 200 22.89 -5.19 -29.04
C ALA A 200 21.73 -5.43 -30.03
N GLN A 201 21.52 -6.69 -30.45
CA GLN A 201 20.55 -7.08 -31.50
C GLN A 201 19.16 -7.46 -30.97
N GLU A 202 18.16 -7.39 -31.86
CA GLU A 202 16.73 -7.62 -31.57
C GLU A 202 16.42 -9.07 -31.13
N GLY A 203 15.62 -9.21 -30.07
CA GLY A 203 15.07 -10.48 -29.61
C GLY A 203 13.71 -10.80 -30.25
N ARG A 204 13.41 -12.08 -30.46
CA ARG A 204 12.12 -12.52 -31.04
C ARG A 204 10.99 -12.38 -30.03
N MET A 205 9.95 -11.63 -30.38
CA MET A 205 8.60 -11.88 -29.86
C MET A 205 7.93 -13.01 -30.66
N ASN A 206 7.08 -13.81 -30.01
CA ASN A 206 6.47 -14.99 -30.64
C ASN A 206 5.33 -14.61 -31.59
N SER A 207 5.32 -15.21 -32.78
CA SER A 207 4.26 -15.03 -33.78
C SER A 207 3.04 -15.91 -33.48
N SER A 208 2.07 -15.38 -32.74
CA SER A 208 0.69 -15.86 -32.76
C SER A 208 0.01 -15.51 -34.09
N THR A 209 -1.15 -16.11 -34.37
CA THR A 209 -1.98 -15.79 -35.53
C THR A 209 -2.41 -14.33 -35.46
N SER A 210 -2.04 -13.51 -36.45
CA SER A 210 -2.13 -12.05 -36.35
C SER A 210 -3.57 -11.53 -36.23
N VAL A 211 -3.82 -10.64 -35.26
CA VAL A 211 -5.11 -9.95 -34.97
C VAL A 211 -5.59 -8.99 -36.10
N CYS A 212 -4.90 -8.95 -37.24
CA CYS A 212 -5.10 -8.08 -38.40
C CYS A 212 -6.54 -7.99 -38.98
N GLY A 213 -7.48 -8.85 -38.59
CA GLY A 213 -8.90 -8.80 -39.00
C GLY A 213 -9.92 -8.39 -37.93
N LEU A 214 -9.53 -8.23 -36.65
CA LEU A 214 -10.49 -7.93 -35.59
C LEU A 214 -10.81 -6.43 -35.49
N PHE A 215 -9.78 -5.57 -35.48
CA PHE A 215 -9.93 -4.11 -35.49
C PHE A 215 -9.68 -3.48 -36.87
N GLY A 216 -8.75 -4.04 -37.66
CA GLY A 216 -8.16 -3.37 -38.83
C GLY A 216 -9.12 -2.97 -39.96
N GLU A 217 -10.23 -3.69 -40.14
CA GLU A 217 -11.26 -3.34 -41.13
C GLU A 217 -12.29 -2.34 -40.59
N ASP A 218 -12.64 -2.45 -39.30
CA ASP A 218 -13.70 -1.67 -38.65
C ASP A 218 -13.20 -0.33 -38.08
N LEU A 219 -11.95 -0.24 -37.61
CA LEU A 219 -11.40 0.90 -36.85
C LEU A 219 -10.12 1.47 -37.48
N LYS A 220 -10.27 2.51 -38.30
CA LYS A 220 -9.13 3.33 -38.77
C LYS A 220 -8.52 4.08 -37.58
N GLY A 221 -7.26 3.79 -37.26
CA GLY A 221 -6.52 4.40 -36.14
C GLY A 221 -5.84 3.39 -35.23
N VAL A 222 -6.31 2.13 -35.22
CA VAL A 222 -5.65 1.03 -34.51
C VAL A 222 -4.41 0.58 -35.28
N ASP A 223 -3.30 0.45 -34.57
CA ASP A 223 -2.02 -0.02 -35.12
C ASP A 223 -1.94 -1.54 -35.02
N ASN A 224 -2.23 -2.23 -36.13
CA ASN A 224 -2.17 -3.69 -36.21
C ASN A 224 -0.76 -4.29 -35.98
N GLN A 225 0.31 -3.46 -35.89
CA GLN A 225 1.66 -3.90 -35.52
C GLN A 225 1.98 -3.68 -34.02
N ALA A 226 1.13 -2.98 -33.28
CA ALA A 226 1.28 -2.83 -31.83
C ALA A 226 0.89 -4.12 -31.09
N PRO A 227 1.42 -4.36 -29.88
CA PRO A 227 0.95 -5.42 -28.99
C PRO A 227 -0.56 -5.34 -28.73
N GLU A 228 -1.21 -6.50 -28.55
CA GLU A 228 -2.68 -6.62 -28.55
C GLU A 228 -3.38 -5.73 -27.51
N GLY A 229 -2.80 -5.57 -26.31
CA GLY A 229 -3.39 -4.68 -25.30
C GLY A 229 -3.26 -3.19 -25.62
N ILE A 230 -2.25 -2.77 -26.39
CA ILE A 230 -2.21 -1.43 -26.98
C ILE A 230 -3.31 -1.31 -28.06
N GLN A 231 -3.54 -2.33 -28.88
CA GLN A 231 -4.64 -2.31 -29.86
C GLN A 231 -6.00 -2.16 -29.19
N VAL A 232 -6.25 -2.84 -28.06
CA VAL A 232 -7.48 -2.68 -27.25
C VAL A 232 -7.65 -1.24 -26.76
N CYS A 233 -6.59 -0.62 -26.25
CA CYS A 233 -6.61 0.79 -25.81
C CYS A 233 -6.87 1.76 -26.98
N GLN A 234 -6.17 1.58 -28.11
CA GLN A 234 -6.41 2.37 -29.32
C GLN A 234 -7.84 2.21 -29.85
N ALA A 235 -8.39 0.98 -29.85
CA ALA A 235 -9.75 0.70 -30.28
C ALA A 235 -10.78 1.44 -29.40
N CYS A 236 -10.58 1.43 -28.08
CA CYS A 236 -11.42 2.16 -27.13
C CYS A 236 -11.35 3.68 -27.35
N ASN A 237 -10.17 4.24 -27.59
CA ASN A 237 -9.98 5.65 -27.94
C ASN A 237 -10.73 6.01 -29.24
N THR A 238 -10.54 5.23 -30.31
CA THR A 238 -11.22 5.45 -31.61
C THR A 238 -12.74 5.40 -31.48
N ILE A 239 -13.26 4.48 -30.66
CA ILE A 239 -14.71 4.37 -30.39
C ILE A 239 -15.20 5.56 -29.54
N PHE A 240 -14.46 5.99 -28.53
CA PHE A 240 -14.79 7.19 -27.73
C PHE A 240 -14.89 8.44 -28.60
N GLU A 241 -13.89 8.71 -29.44
CA GLU A 241 -13.89 9.83 -30.39
C GLU A 241 -15.10 9.78 -31.32
N GLY A 242 -15.41 8.59 -31.85
CA GLY A 242 -16.59 8.35 -32.69
C GLY A 242 -17.93 8.60 -31.98
N LEU A 243 -18.05 8.22 -30.71
CA LEU A 243 -19.26 8.42 -29.89
C LEU A 243 -19.40 9.88 -29.39
N MET A 244 -18.30 10.60 -29.22
CA MET A 244 -18.25 11.98 -28.72
C MET A 244 -18.44 13.03 -29.82
N THR A 245 -17.91 12.79 -31.03
CA THR A 245 -18.05 13.71 -32.17
C THR A 245 -19.45 13.71 -32.78
N ASN A 246 -20.22 12.64 -32.59
CA ASN A 246 -21.52 12.44 -33.24
C ASN A 246 -22.69 12.60 -32.26
N ALA A 247 -23.71 13.34 -32.67
CA ALA A 247 -24.84 13.70 -31.82
C ALA A 247 -25.60 12.46 -31.29
N PRO A 248 -26.13 12.48 -30.05
CA PRO A 248 -26.97 11.40 -29.52
C PRO A 248 -28.13 11.06 -30.48
N GLY A 249 -28.23 9.78 -30.87
CA GLY A 249 -29.26 9.28 -31.80
C GLY A 249 -28.98 9.44 -33.30
N SER A 250 -27.86 10.05 -33.70
CA SER A 250 -27.40 10.10 -35.11
C SER A 250 -27.08 8.71 -35.69
N GLU A 251 -27.15 8.55 -37.01
CA GLU A 251 -26.80 7.28 -37.68
C GLU A 251 -25.29 6.99 -37.56
N GLU A 252 -24.47 8.03 -37.60
CA GLU A 252 -23.03 7.95 -37.38
C GLU A 252 -22.71 7.39 -35.98
N ARG A 253 -23.42 7.85 -34.94
CA ARG A 253 -23.27 7.29 -33.59
C ARG A 253 -23.79 5.85 -33.50
N LYS A 254 -24.92 5.52 -34.14
CA LYS A 254 -25.43 4.13 -34.20
C LYS A 254 -24.44 3.19 -34.90
N MET A 255 -23.72 3.67 -35.93
CA MET A 255 -22.64 2.92 -36.56
C MET A 255 -21.52 2.60 -35.54
N TRP A 256 -21.07 3.57 -34.75
CA TRP A 256 -20.06 3.33 -33.70
C TRP A 256 -20.55 2.35 -32.63
N GLN A 257 -21.80 2.45 -32.18
CA GLN A 257 -22.43 1.47 -31.27
C GLN A 257 -22.51 0.07 -31.90
N THR A 258 -22.78 -0.02 -33.20
CA THR A 258 -22.82 -1.29 -33.96
C THR A 258 -21.43 -1.91 -34.08
N LYS A 259 -20.39 -1.11 -34.34
CA LYS A 259 -18.98 -1.57 -34.34
C LYS A 259 -18.55 -2.09 -32.97
N LEU A 260 -18.87 -1.36 -31.90
CA LEU A 260 -18.56 -1.80 -30.53
C LEU A 260 -19.23 -3.15 -30.21
N ARG A 261 -20.51 -3.34 -30.57
CA ARG A 261 -21.19 -4.64 -30.47
C ARG A 261 -20.52 -5.74 -31.31
N HIS A 262 -20.14 -5.46 -32.55
CA HIS A 262 -19.46 -6.41 -33.45
C HIS A 262 -18.13 -6.89 -32.86
N ILE A 263 -17.35 -5.97 -32.29
CA ILE A 263 -16.08 -6.25 -31.62
C ILE A 263 -16.29 -7.08 -30.35
N CYS A 264 -17.28 -6.75 -29.51
CA CYS A 264 -17.63 -7.56 -28.35
C CYS A 264 -18.01 -9.00 -28.72
N VAL A 265 -18.89 -9.19 -29.71
CA VAL A 265 -19.32 -10.52 -30.17
C VAL A 265 -18.14 -11.32 -30.72
N LYS A 266 -17.29 -10.74 -31.56
CA LYS A 266 -16.03 -11.39 -32.01
C LYS A 266 -15.13 -11.77 -30.83
N ALA A 267 -15.00 -10.90 -29.84
CA ALA A 267 -14.11 -11.10 -28.70
C ALA A 267 -14.59 -12.18 -27.72
N SER A 268 -15.91 -12.37 -27.58
CA SER A 268 -16.51 -13.33 -26.64
C SER A 268 -16.86 -14.69 -27.28
N GLU A 269 -17.29 -14.72 -28.54
CA GLU A 269 -17.82 -15.93 -29.19
C GLU A 269 -16.79 -16.68 -30.06
N ASP A 270 -15.79 -15.99 -30.65
CA ASP A 270 -14.81 -16.68 -31.49
C ASP A 270 -13.76 -17.45 -30.66
N SER A 271 -13.80 -18.77 -30.81
CA SER A 271 -12.80 -19.71 -30.32
C SER A 271 -11.34 -19.28 -30.60
N GLN A 272 -11.07 -18.67 -31.76
CA GLN A 272 -9.74 -18.30 -32.23
C GLN A 272 -9.23 -16.96 -31.67
N THR A 273 -10.09 -16.16 -31.03
CA THR A 273 -9.69 -14.90 -30.38
C THR A 273 -8.63 -15.16 -29.30
N SER A 274 -7.66 -14.25 -29.16
CA SER A 274 -6.60 -14.37 -28.14
C SER A 274 -7.12 -14.26 -26.70
N ASP A 275 -6.37 -14.79 -25.75
CA ASP A 275 -6.76 -14.68 -24.33
C ASP A 275 -6.68 -13.23 -23.82
N VAL A 276 -5.82 -12.38 -24.39
CA VAL A 276 -5.76 -10.93 -24.10
C VAL A 276 -7.07 -10.25 -24.50
N LEU A 277 -7.62 -10.58 -25.67
CA LEU A 277 -8.90 -10.05 -26.13
C LEU A 277 -10.09 -10.61 -25.34
N LYS A 278 -10.09 -11.91 -25.02
CA LYS A 278 -11.09 -12.54 -24.15
C LYS A 278 -11.08 -11.97 -22.73
N MET A 279 -9.93 -11.53 -22.22
CA MET A 279 -9.78 -10.83 -20.93
C MET A 279 -9.89 -9.30 -21.01
N SER A 280 -10.10 -8.74 -22.20
CA SER A 280 -10.32 -7.30 -22.40
C SER A 280 -11.76 -6.87 -22.07
N VAL A 281 -12.04 -5.57 -22.09
CA VAL A 281 -13.42 -5.06 -21.95
C VAL A 281 -14.36 -5.68 -22.99
N PHE A 282 -13.89 -5.91 -24.22
CA PHE A 282 -14.71 -6.47 -25.30
C PHE A 282 -15.15 -7.92 -25.03
N GLY A 283 -14.29 -8.73 -24.39
CA GLY A 283 -14.61 -10.11 -24.02
C GLY A 283 -15.36 -10.27 -22.69
N LEU A 284 -15.27 -9.27 -21.79
CA LEU A 284 -15.82 -9.35 -20.43
C LEU A 284 -17.05 -8.46 -20.16
N MET A 285 -17.38 -7.49 -21.01
CA MET A 285 -18.47 -6.53 -20.80
C MET A 285 -19.45 -6.45 -21.98
N PRO A 286 -20.76 -6.22 -21.72
CA PRO A 286 -21.70 -5.79 -22.76
C PRO A 286 -21.27 -4.46 -23.38
N ALA A 287 -21.48 -4.32 -24.70
CA ALA A 287 -21.13 -3.12 -25.46
C ALA A 287 -21.75 -1.83 -24.88
N GLU A 288 -22.98 -1.92 -24.37
CA GLU A 288 -23.72 -0.82 -23.73
C GLU A 288 -22.99 -0.30 -22.48
N GLU A 289 -22.42 -1.19 -21.67
CA GLU A 289 -21.70 -0.79 -20.46
C GLU A 289 -20.31 -0.22 -20.80
N ILE A 290 -19.68 -0.69 -21.88
CA ILE A 290 -18.46 -0.08 -22.41
C ILE A 290 -18.77 1.35 -22.93
N GLU A 291 -19.87 1.57 -23.66
CA GLU A 291 -20.32 2.93 -24.02
C GLU A 291 -20.55 3.80 -22.79
N ASN A 292 -21.19 3.27 -21.74
CA ASN A 292 -21.43 3.99 -20.48
C ASN A 292 -20.11 4.43 -19.82
N PHE A 293 -19.12 3.53 -19.69
CA PHE A 293 -17.83 3.87 -19.09
C PHE A 293 -16.99 4.81 -19.96
N LEU A 294 -16.96 4.62 -21.29
CA LEU A 294 -16.28 5.53 -22.22
C LEU A 294 -16.88 6.94 -22.16
N LEU A 295 -18.20 7.06 -22.07
CA LEU A 295 -18.89 8.35 -22.04
C LEU A 295 -19.07 8.94 -20.63
N SER A 296 -18.49 8.32 -19.61
CA SER A 296 -18.48 8.79 -18.23
C SER A 296 -17.72 10.11 -18.05
N ASP A 297 -18.06 10.84 -16.99
CA ASP A 297 -17.35 12.07 -16.61
C ASP A 297 -15.87 11.81 -16.28
N ASP A 298 -15.54 10.67 -15.65
CA ASP A 298 -14.17 10.29 -15.31
C ASP A 298 -13.30 10.04 -16.55
N HIS A 299 -13.82 9.34 -17.57
CA HIS A 299 -13.07 9.11 -18.80
C HIS A 299 -12.98 10.37 -19.68
N ARG A 300 -14.01 11.23 -19.70
CA ARG A 300 -13.91 12.56 -20.36
C ARG A 300 -12.84 13.43 -19.72
N ARG A 301 -12.79 13.49 -18.38
CA ARG A 301 -11.74 14.20 -17.64
C ARG A 301 -10.37 13.60 -17.93
N TRP A 302 -10.28 12.26 -17.95
CA TRP A 302 -9.05 11.56 -18.32
C TRP A 302 -8.51 12.00 -19.68
N LYS A 303 -9.34 12.06 -20.73
CA LYS A 303 -8.87 12.49 -22.05
C LYS A 303 -8.38 13.94 -22.12
N ILE A 304 -8.88 14.81 -21.24
CA ILE A 304 -8.35 16.18 -21.09
C ILE A 304 -7.02 16.16 -20.32
N ILE A 305 -6.90 15.35 -19.26
CA ILE A 305 -5.67 15.17 -18.47
C ILE A 305 -4.52 14.59 -19.31
N GLU A 306 -4.84 13.61 -20.16
CA GLU A 306 -3.95 12.95 -21.12
C GLU A 306 -3.35 14.00 -22.06
N ALA A 307 -4.18 14.71 -22.82
CA ALA A 307 -3.77 15.76 -23.77
C ALA A 307 -3.03 16.95 -23.10
N HIS A 308 -3.47 17.37 -21.91
CA HIS A 308 -2.76 18.42 -21.16
C HIS A 308 -1.37 17.95 -20.69
N THR A 309 -1.20 16.67 -20.36
CA THR A 309 0.09 16.14 -19.91
C THR A 309 1.03 15.84 -21.07
N GLU A 310 0.50 15.43 -22.23
CA GLU A 310 1.24 15.38 -23.50
C GLU A 310 1.79 16.77 -23.85
N ARG A 311 0.95 17.82 -23.87
CA ARG A 311 1.42 19.19 -24.14
C ARG A 311 2.41 19.70 -23.09
N PHE A 312 2.23 19.38 -21.81
CA PHE A 312 3.22 19.70 -20.77
C PHE A 312 4.58 19.02 -21.00
N LEU A 313 4.59 17.79 -21.51
CA LEU A 313 5.83 17.09 -21.89
C LEU A 313 6.53 17.71 -23.10
N GLU A 314 5.80 18.33 -24.02
CA GLU A 314 6.38 19.17 -25.09
C GLU A 314 7.00 20.45 -24.52
N LEU A 315 6.29 21.17 -23.64
CA LEU A 315 6.78 22.38 -22.97
C LEU A 315 8.07 22.13 -22.16
N LEU A 316 8.23 20.93 -21.60
CA LEU A 316 9.47 20.48 -20.93
C LEU A 316 10.66 20.23 -21.87
N ASP A 317 10.46 20.17 -23.19
CA ASP A 317 11.50 20.09 -24.21
C ASP A 317 11.67 21.40 -25.01
N GLU A 318 10.80 22.41 -24.85
CA GLU A 318 10.90 23.66 -25.61
C GLU A 318 12.23 24.43 -25.35
N PRO A 319 12.91 24.96 -26.39
CA PRO A 319 14.21 25.61 -26.24
C PRO A 319 14.18 26.78 -25.24
N GLY A 320 15.02 26.69 -24.21
CA GLY A 320 15.15 27.72 -23.17
C GLY A 320 14.29 27.50 -21.91
N THR A 321 13.39 26.51 -21.88
CA THR A 321 12.77 26.08 -20.61
C THR A 321 13.77 25.30 -19.76
N ARG A 322 14.67 24.55 -20.42
CA ARG A 322 15.85 23.93 -19.83
C ARG A 322 17.03 24.91 -19.78
N VAL A 323 17.31 25.42 -18.58
CA VAL A 323 18.58 26.09 -18.22
C VAL A 323 19.74 25.10 -18.33
N ASP A 324 20.63 25.26 -19.30
CA ASP A 324 21.79 24.38 -19.47
C ASP A 324 22.83 24.61 -18.35
N LEU A 325 22.81 23.79 -17.30
CA LEU A 325 23.69 23.86 -16.10
C LEU A 325 25.16 23.50 -16.39
N LYS A 326 25.59 23.58 -17.65
CA LYS A 326 26.91 23.22 -18.16
C LYS A 326 27.49 24.44 -18.91
N PRO A 327 28.16 25.40 -18.21
CA PRO A 327 28.87 25.21 -16.95
C PRO A 327 28.24 25.90 -15.73
N ALA A 328 27.99 25.10 -14.68
CA ALA A 328 27.42 25.50 -13.38
C ALA A 328 25.97 26.02 -13.46
N PRO A 329 25.26 26.09 -12.32
CA PRO A 329 24.08 26.95 -12.23
C PRO A 329 24.50 28.39 -12.53
N PRO A 330 23.79 29.15 -13.39
CA PRO A 330 24.10 30.57 -13.59
C PRO A 330 24.09 31.30 -12.25
N ALA A 331 24.93 32.33 -12.11
CA ALA A 331 25.28 32.89 -10.80
C ALA A 331 24.06 33.30 -9.95
N ASP A 332 22.99 33.76 -10.58
CA ASP A 332 21.73 34.08 -9.91
C ASP A 332 21.03 32.84 -9.33
N THR A 333 21.04 31.70 -10.01
CA THR A 333 20.50 30.43 -9.46
C THR A 333 21.36 29.90 -8.31
N ALA A 334 22.68 30.10 -8.33
CA ALA A 334 23.55 29.80 -7.20
C ALA A 334 23.26 30.72 -5.99
N GLU A 335 22.98 32.01 -6.23
CA GLU A 335 22.52 32.96 -5.21
C GLU A 335 21.09 32.70 -4.72
N ARG A 336 20.24 32.04 -5.52
CA ARG A 336 18.89 31.58 -5.14
C ARG A 336 18.90 30.28 -4.32
N VAL A 337 19.98 29.49 -4.32
CA VAL A 337 20.03 28.29 -3.46
C VAL A 337 19.90 28.75 -2.00
N PRO A 338 18.94 28.21 -1.22
CA PRO A 338 18.64 28.67 0.13
C PRO A 338 19.67 28.16 1.17
N VAL A 339 20.97 28.27 0.86
CA VAL A 339 22.06 28.05 1.81
C VAL A 339 21.95 29.13 2.88
N SER A 340 21.43 28.78 4.05
CA SER A 340 21.28 29.74 5.16
C SER A 340 22.66 30.25 5.58
N LYS A 341 22.89 31.54 5.33
CA LYS A 341 24.14 32.24 5.69
C LYS A 341 24.37 32.23 7.21
N ASP A 342 23.29 32.09 7.97
CA ASP A 342 23.24 32.04 9.44
C ASP A 342 23.28 30.61 10.00
N HIS A 343 23.25 29.57 9.15
CA HIS A 343 23.59 28.22 9.60
C HIS A 343 25.10 28.15 9.84
N HIS A 344 25.45 28.26 11.13
CA HIS A 344 26.70 27.71 11.67
C HIS A 344 27.03 26.38 10.96
N PRO A 345 28.32 26.07 10.69
CA PRO A 345 28.73 24.82 10.09
C PRO A 345 28.49 23.65 11.06
N ASP A 346 27.25 23.19 11.13
CA ASP A 346 26.88 21.95 11.78
C ASP A 346 27.62 20.80 11.11
N ARG A 347 28.14 19.88 11.93
CA ARG A 347 29.14 18.89 11.55
C ARG A 347 28.56 17.69 10.82
N ASN A 348 27.30 17.77 10.40
CA ASN A 348 26.62 16.78 9.57
C ASN A 348 27.13 16.84 8.11
N HIS A 349 28.45 16.68 7.95
CA HIS A 349 29.18 16.51 6.69
C HIS A 349 28.46 15.53 5.77
N LYS A 350 27.92 14.43 6.32
CA LYS A 350 27.12 13.44 5.60
C LYS A 350 26.07 14.07 4.67
N TRP A 351 25.23 15.01 5.12
CA TRP A 351 24.18 15.56 4.27
C TRP A 351 24.71 16.42 3.12
N ARG A 352 25.84 17.12 3.32
CA ARG A 352 26.50 17.92 2.27
C ARG A 352 27.26 17.05 1.27
N SER A 353 27.93 15.99 1.74
CA SER A 353 28.76 15.10 0.92
C SER A 353 28.02 13.89 0.34
N LEU A 354 26.78 13.64 0.76
CA LEU A 354 25.99 12.52 0.25
C LEU A 354 25.82 12.65 -1.27
N ARG A 355 26.01 11.55 -1.98
CA ARG A 355 25.50 11.37 -3.34
C ARG A 355 24.18 10.61 -3.21
N PRO A 356 23.03 11.30 -3.11
CA PRO A 356 21.77 10.65 -2.75
C PRO A 356 21.38 9.65 -3.84
N VAL A 357 21.33 8.37 -3.47
CA VAL A 357 20.72 7.34 -4.30
C VAL A 357 19.21 7.46 -4.12
N VAL A 358 18.48 7.70 -5.20
CA VAL A 358 17.02 7.72 -5.21
C VAL A 358 16.53 6.75 -6.27
N LEU A 359 15.96 5.64 -5.82
CA LEU A 359 15.17 4.75 -6.66
C LEU A 359 13.74 5.31 -6.70
N ASP A 360 13.34 5.93 -7.81
CA ASP A 360 12.00 6.48 -7.93
C ASP A 360 10.95 5.38 -8.07
N GLN A 361 9.83 5.55 -7.36
CA GLN A 361 8.67 4.66 -7.34
C GLN A 361 7.41 5.32 -7.90
N SER A 362 7.48 6.51 -8.52
CA SER A 362 6.30 7.31 -8.87
C SER A 362 5.40 6.69 -9.95
N ILE A 363 5.85 5.62 -10.61
CA ILE A 363 5.07 4.81 -11.55
C ILE A 363 4.35 3.65 -10.85
N ARG A 364 4.91 3.14 -9.74
CA ARG A 364 4.42 1.98 -8.97
C ARG A 364 3.57 2.41 -7.79
N GLU A 365 4.11 3.27 -6.93
CA GLU A 365 3.52 3.55 -5.63
C GLU A 365 2.15 4.23 -5.68
N PRO A 366 1.86 5.17 -6.59
CA PRO A 366 0.51 5.75 -6.66
C PRO A 366 -0.62 4.74 -6.93
N ALA A 367 -0.30 3.53 -7.42
CA ALA A 367 -1.26 2.44 -7.58
C ALA A 367 -1.77 1.87 -6.23
N THR A 368 -1.14 2.20 -5.09
CA THR A 368 -1.60 1.84 -3.75
C THR A 368 -2.63 2.80 -3.18
N ASN A 369 -2.82 4.00 -3.79
CA ASN A 369 -3.78 4.99 -3.32
C ASN A 369 -4.87 5.37 -4.34
N THR A 370 -4.59 5.42 -5.65
CA THR A 370 -5.59 5.98 -6.59
C THR A 370 -6.79 5.04 -6.80
N PRO A 371 -8.03 5.52 -6.59
CA PRO A 371 -9.24 4.72 -6.81
C PRO A 371 -9.61 4.61 -8.29
N PHE A 372 -9.00 5.43 -9.15
CA PHE A 372 -9.18 5.37 -10.59
C PHE A 372 -8.37 4.25 -11.27
N GLY A 373 -7.44 3.65 -10.53
CA GLY A 373 -6.42 2.75 -11.10
C GLY A 373 -5.40 3.49 -11.99
N HIS A 374 -4.54 2.71 -12.65
CA HIS A 374 -3.50 3.19 -13.57
C HIS A 374 -3.73 2.58 -14.95
N THR A 375 -3.77 3.38 -16.01
CA THR A 375 -3.65 2.84 -17.38
C THR A 375 -2.17 2.67 -17.75
N GLY A 376 -1.84 1.77 -18.68
CA GLY A 376 -0.45 1.58 -19.10
C GLY A 376 0.15 2.83 -19.73
N TYR A 377 -0.67 3.63 -20.43
CA TYR A 377 -0.22 4.90 -21.02
C TYR A 377 -0.01 6.00 -19.97
N MET A 378 -0.85 6.04 -18.93
CA MET A 378 -0.67 6.96 -17.79
C MET A 378 0.65 6.70 -17.04
N LYS A 379 1.02 5.42 -16.86
CA LYS A 379 2.34 5.02 -16.35
C LYS A 379 3.47 5.47 -17.30
N TYR A 380 3.29 5.40 -18.62
CA TYR A 380 4.27 5.92 -19.60
C TYR A 380 4.43 7.44 -19.53
N LEU A 381 3.34 8.21 -19.45
CA LEU A 381 3.39 9.68 -19.28
C LEU A 381 4.13 10.04 -17.98
N THR A 382 3.84 9.34 -16.89
CA THR A 382 4.53 9.48 -15.60
C THR A 382 6.04 9.22 -15.75
N LEU A 383 6.43 8.14 -16.44
CA LEU A 383 7.84 7.85 -16.77
C LEU A 383 8.50 8.99 -17.55
N GLN A 384 7.81 9.60 -18.51
CA GLN A 384 8.39 10.72 -19.26
C GLN A 384 8.69 11.90 -18.32
N ILE A 385 7.77 12.28 -17.43
CA ILE A 385 7.98 13.37 -16.46
C ILE A 385 9.20 13.07 -15.58
N ILE A 386 9.28 11.87 -15.00
CA ILE A 386 10.41 11.40 -14.17
C ILE A 386 11.74 11.49 -14.94
N ARG A 387 11.76 11.03 -16.21
CA ARG A 387 12.94 11.13 -17.09
C ARG A 387 13.30 12.56 -17.47
N LYS A 388 12.33 13.48 -17.66
CA LYS A 388 12.62 14.91 -17.86
C LYS A 388 13.35 15.50 -16.66
N MET A 389 13.05 15.00 -15.46
CA MET A 389 13.66 15.43 -14.19
C MET A 389 15.00 14.74 -13.83
N GLN A 390 15.55 13.91 -14.73
CA GLN A 390 16.87 13.26 -14.58
C GLN A 390 16.97 12.23 -13.45
N PHE A 391 15.85 11.70 -12.96
CA PHE A 391 15.88 10.46 -12.18
C PHE A 391 16.29 9.30 -13.10
N ASN A 392 17.31 8.54 -12.68
CA ASN A 392 17.94 7.50 -13.51
C ASN A 392 17.55 6.09 -13.08
N ASP A 393 17.47 5.82 -11.79
CA ASP A 393 17.08 4.51 -11.24
C ASP A 393 15.55 4.55 -10.95
N ILE A 394 14.74 3.79 -11.70
CA ILE A 394 13.26 3.91 -11.65
C ILE A 394 12.61 2.52 -11.61
N ALA A 395 11.75 2.28 -10.61
CA ALA A 395 10.90 1.09 -10.58
C ALA A 395 9.74 1.21 -11.58
N ILE A 396 9.77 0.40 -12.65
CA ILE A 396 8.83 0.53 -13.78
C ILE A 396 7.60 -0.39 -13.68
N THR A 397 7.78 -1.60 -13.15
CA THR A 397 6.80 -2.69 -13.25
C THR A 397 6.77 -3.53 -11.99
N GLY A 398 5.58 -3.91 -11.53
CA GLY A 398 5.36 -4.77 -10.36
C GLY A 398 4.75 -6.12 -10.73
N GLN A 399 5.54 -7.19 -10.80
CA GLN A 399 5.11 -8.51 -11.26
C GLN A 399 4.68 -9.41 -10.09
N TYR A 400 3.51 -9.09 -9.52
CA TYR A 400 2.88 -9.83 -8.40
C TYR A 400 1.52 -10.46 -8.78
N TYR A 401 1.18 -10.46 -10.07
CA TYR A 401 -0.17 -10.77 -10.57
C TYR A 401 -0.27 -12.14 -11.25
N GLY A 402 0.82 -12.92 -11.22
CA GLY A 402 0.98 -14.13 -12.03
C GLY A 402 0.98 -13.80 -13.52
N GLU A 403 0.46 -14.71 -14.34
CA GLU A 403 0.44 -14.61 -15.82
C GLU A 403 -0.69 -13.69 -16.34
N LYS A 404 -1.19 -12.74 -15.53
CA LYS A 404 -2.27 -11.82 -15.89
C LYS A 404 -1.73 -10.59 -16.60
N TYR A 405 -2.26 -10.29 -17.80
CA TYR A 405 -1.99 -9.01 -18.48
C TYR A 405 -2.57 -7.83 -17.68
N THR A 406 -1.71 -6.87 -17.33
CA THR A 406 -2.02 -5.73 -16.45
C THR A 406 -1.35 -4.45 -16.94
N PRO A 407 -1.68 -3.26 -16.38
CA PRO A 407 -1.01 -2.00 -16.71
C PRO A 407 0.51 -2.02 -16.46
N GLU A 408 0.99 -2.90 -15.57
CA GLU A 408 2.41 -3.14 -15.30
C GLU A 408 3.14 -3.81 -16.48
N THR A 409 2.43 -4.58 -17.32
CA THR A 409 2.93 -5.10 -18.59
C THR A 409 2.76 -4.06 -19.70
N GLN A 410 1.59 -3.44 -19.78
CA GLN A 410 1.25 -2.50 -20.85
C GLN A 410 2.18 -1.27 -20.91
N VAL A 411 2.66 -0.77 -19.77
CA VAL A 411 3.64 0.34 -19.77
C VAL A 411 4.93 -0.03 -20.51
N LEU A 412 5.37 -1.29 -20.44
CA LEU A 412 6.58 -1.77 -21.11
C LEU A 412 6.38 -1.83 -22.64
N GLU A 413 5.19 -2.25 -23.08
CA GLU A 413 4.78 -2.21 -24.48
C GLU A 413 4.79 -0.78 -25.04
N TRP A 414 4.27 0.19 -24.28
CA TRP A 414 4.30 1.61 -24.66
C TRP A 414 5.72 2.16 -24.74
N ILE A 415 6.62 1.77 -23.82
CA ILE A 415 8.04 2.14 -23.89
C ILE A 415 8.66 1.63 -25.19
N ILE A 416 8.51 0.34 -25.52
CA ILE A 416 9.08 -0.24 -26.75
C ILE A 416 8.48 0.40 -28.01
N LYS A 417 7.17 0.66 -28.03
CA LYS A 417 6.51 1.33 -29.16
C LYS A 417 7.09 2.72 -29.43
N TYR A 418 7.04 3.62 -28.44
CA TYR A 418 7.53 4.99 -28.63
C TYR A 418 9.06 5.07 -28.79
N ALA A 419 9.81 4.10 -28.27
CA ALA A 419 11.25 3.99 -28.52
C ALA A 419 11.55 3.69 -29.99
N LYS A 420 10.84 2.71 -30.59
CA LYS A 420 10.95 2.37 -32.01
C LYS A 420 10.59 3.54 -32.91
N GLU A 421 9.54 4.29 -32.56
CA GLU A 421 9.14 5.51 -33.29
C GLU A 421 10.17 6.65 -33.20
N LYS A 422 10.91 6.75 -32.07
CA LYS A 422 11.92 7.79 -31.82
C LYS A 422 13.36 7.37 -32.17
N GLY A 423 13.60 6.12 -32.55
CA GLY A 423 14.94 5.57 -32.81
C GLY A 423 15.80 5.41 -31.54
N GLU A 424 15.19 5.17 -30.37
CA GLU A 424 15.89 5.05 -29.09
C GLU A 424 16.45 3.63 -28.88
N GLU A 425 17.78 3.47 -28.97
CA GLU A 425 18.47 2.16 -28.91
C GLU A 425 18.40 1.44 -27.55
N ASP A 426 18.38 2.19 -26.44
CA ASP A 426 18.23 1.64 -25.09
C ASP A 426 17.12 2.39 -24.33
N PRO A 427 15.85 2.05 -24.57
CA PRO A 427 14.72 2.72 -23.95
C PRO A 427 14.42 2.20 -22.54
N MET A 428 15.04 1.08 -22.15
CA MET A 428 14.84 0.44 -20.84
C MET A 428 15.90 0.84 -19.82
N ARG A 429 16.97 1.56 -20.21
CA ARG A 429 18.03 2.07 -19.34
C ARG A 429 17.54 2.60 -17.98
N GLY A 430 18.21 2.14 -16.92
CA GLY A 430 17.95 2.55 -15.54
C GLY A 430 16.63 2.04 -14.92
N LEU A 431 15.78 1.37 -15.71
CA LEU A 431 14.53 0.80 -15.20
C LEU A 431 14.79 -0.48 -14.38
N VAL A 432 13.90 -0.72 -13.43
CA VAL A 432 13.98 -1.83 -12.46
C VAL A 432 12.64 -2.57 -12.42
N ALA A 433 12.66 -3.90 -12.57
CA ALA A 433 11.50 -4.75 -12.41
C ALA A 433 11.37 -5.23 -10.95
N MET A 434 10.18 -5.09 -10.34
CA MET A 434 9.92 -5.52 -8.97
C MET A 434 9.11 -6.82 -8.93
N PHE A 435 9.54 -7.81 -8.14
CA PHE A 435 8.82 -9.07 -7.91
C PHE A 435 9.32 -9.78 -6.66
N ALA A 436 8.55 -10.72 -6.11
CA ALA A 436 9.01 -11.51 -4.97
C ALA A 436 10.00 -12.61 -5.42
N PRO A 437 11.00 -12.98 -4.60
CA PRO A 437 11.99 -14.01 -4.96
C PRO A 437 11.43 -15.45 -4.93
N GLY A 438 10.24 -15.66 -4.35
CA GLY A 438 9.55 -16.96 -4.32
C GLY A 438 9.09 -17.39 -5.72
N GLU A 439 9.13 -18.70 -5.98
CA GLU A 439 9.00 -19.35 -7.31
C GLU A 439 7.94 -18.75 -8.24
N HIS A 440 6.70 -18.57 -7.75
CA HIS A 440 5.57 -18.09 -8.55
C HIS A 440 5.78 -16.69 -9.14
N ASP A 441 6.14 -15.72 -8.29
CA ASP A 441 6.32 -14.32 -8.70
C ASP A 441 7.67 -14.14 -9.40
N ARG A 442 8.70 -14.90 -8.98
CA ARG A 442 9.98 -14.98 -9.65
C ARG A 442 9.84 -15.36 -11.13
N LYS A 443 9.05 -16.40 -11.43
CA LYS A 443 8.79 -16.84 -12.82
C LYS A 443 8.22 -15.71 -13.67
N ALA A 444 7.20 -15.01 -13.17
CA ALA A 444 6.55 -13.90 -13.89
C ALA A 444 7.47 -12.69 -14.06
N GLY A 445 8.21 -12.33 -13.00
CA GLY A 445 9.22 -11.26 -13.01
C GLY A 445 10.33 -11.52 -14.03
N ILE A 446 10.97 -12.69 -13.96
CA ILE A 446 12.05 -13.10 -14.86
C ILE A 446 11.57 -13.19 -16.32
N GLN A 447 10.37 -13.72 -16.57
CA GLN A 447 9.81 -13.76 -17.92
C GLN A 447 9.60 -12.34 -18.47
N THR A 448 9.00 -11.44 -17.68
CA THR A 448 8.83 -10.02 -18.05
C THR A 448 10.18 -9.34 -18.33
N MET A 449 11.21 -9.60 -17.51
CA MET A 449 12.55 -9.09 -17.77
C MET A 449 13.14 -9.63 -19.08
N LYS A 450 12.87 -10.90 -19.44
CA LYS A 450 13.34 -11.50 -20.70
C LYS A 450 12.67 -10.90 -21.93
N ASP A 451 11.35 -10.74 -21.89
CA ASP A 451 10.55 -10.24 -23.01
C ASP A 451 10.80 -8.75 -23.30
N PHE A 452 11.08 -7.95 -22.26
CA PHE A 452 11.27 -6.51 -22.36
C PHE A 452 12.72 -6.02 -22.13
N LYS A 453 13.68 -6.91 -21.84
CA LYS A 453 15.10 -6.59 -21.58
C LYS A 453 15.33 -5.50 -20.50
N ILE A 454 14.57 -5.57 -19.40
CA ILE A 454 14.62 -4.58 -18.30
C ILE A 454 15.97 -4.70 -17.57
N PRO A 455 16.76 -3.61 -17.41
CA PRO A 455 18.18 -3.71 -17.05
C PRO A 455 18.50 -4.15 -15.62
N ASN A 456 17.56 -4.10 -14.68
CA ASN A 456 17.82 -4.33 -13.26
C ASN A 456 16.62 -4.97 -12.56
N ALA A 457 16.87 -5.62 -11.42
CA ALA A 457 15.84 -6.30 -10.62
C ALA A 457 15.73 -5.75 -9.20
N PHE A 458 14.52 -5.83 -8.65
CA PHE A 458 14.17 -5.52 -7.27
C PHE A 458 13.42 -6.72 -6.71
N LEU A 459 14.05 -7.41 -5.76
CA LEU A 459 13.50 -8.58 -5.08
C LEU A 459 12.77 -8.13 -3.82
N ASP A 460 11.45 -8.22 -3.85
CA ASP A 460 10.55 -7.83 -2.76
C ASP A 460 10.40 -9.00 -1.78
N LEU A 461 11.18 -9.01 -0.69
CA LEU A 461 11.16 -10.07 0.30
C LEU A 461 10.51 -9.60 1.60
N THR A 462 9.64 -10.42 2.18
CA THR A 462 9.32 -10.35 3.61
C THR A 462 9.77 -11.63 4.33
N PHE A 463 10.07 -11.49 5.62
CA PHE A 463 10.33 -12.61 6.53
C PHE A 463 9.04 -13.20 7.13
N LYS A 464 7.87 -12.65 6.78
CA LYS A 464 6.57 -12.96 7.37
C LYS A 464 5.58 -13.43 6.31
N ALA A 465 5.21 -14.72 6.36
CA ALA A 465 4.19 -15.29 5.50
C ALA A 465 2.88 -14.46 5.57
N SER A 466 2.34 -14.11 4.41
CA SER A 466 1.22 -13.18 4.22
C SER A 466 0.36 -13.58 3.01
N VAL A 467 -0.70 -12.82 2.72
CA VAL A 467 -1.55 -13.06 1.54
C VAL A 467 -0.78 -12.84 0.23
N ARG A 468 0.14 -11.86 0.21
CA ARG A 468 1.01 -11.54 -0.93
C ARG A 468 2.20 -12.49 -1.01
N PHE A 469 2.89 -12.71 0.10
CA PHE A 469 4.12 -13.51 0.15
C PHE A 469 3.88 -14.85 0.86
N LYS A 470 3.76 -15.93 0.07
CA LYS A 470 3.37 -17.27 0.56
C LYS A 470 4.54 -18.16 0.99
N ASP A 471 5.75 -17.79 0.61
CA ASP A 471 6.97 -18.58 0.84
C ASP A 471 7.50 -18.38 2.26
N THR A 472 8.03 -19.43 2.86
CA THR A 472 8.68 -19.43 4.17
C THR A 472 10.18 -19.73 4.10
N ASN A 473 10.72 -20.15 2.94
CA ASN A 473 12.14 -20.42 2.74
C ASN A 473 12.85 -19.21 2.11
N PHE A 474 12.69 -18.05 2.76
CA PHE A 474 13.22 -16.76 2.28
C PHE A 474 14.72 -16.78 1.97
N VAL A 475 15.50 -17.61 2.67
CA VAL A 475 16.95 -17.76 2.42
C VAL A 475 17.21 -18.34 1.03
N GLN A 476 16.61 -19.49 0.72
CA GLN A 476 16.83 -20.20 -0.54
C GLN A 476 16.22 -19.45 -1.72
N SER A 477 15.02 -18.88 -1.56
CA SER A 477 14.31 -18.21 -2.64
C SER A 477 15.05 -16.97 -3.15
N VAL A 478 15.69 -16.19 -2.26
CA VAL A 478 16.61 -15.11 -2.67
C VAL A 478 17.84 -15.66 -3.38
N ILE A 479 18.44 -16.76 -2.90
CA ILE A 479 19.61 -17.38 -3.52
C ILE A 479 19.32 -17.84 -4.95
N ASP A 480 18.17 -18.46 -5.19
CA ASP A 480 17.81 -18.94 -6.52
C ASP A 480 17.36 -17.79 -7.44
N ALA A 481 16.61 -16.82 -6.93
CA ALA A 481 16.30 -15.58 -7.67
C ALA A 481 17.54 -14.85 -8.16
N VAL A 482 18.55 -14.72 -7.29
CA VAL A 482 19.81 -14.07 -7.63
C VAL A 482 20.63 -14.88 -8.64
N LYS A 483 20.69 -16.22 -8.54
CA LYS A 483 21.37 -17.06 -9.55
C LYS A 483 20.70 -16.95 -10.92
N GLU A 484 19.39 -17.15 -10.99
CA GLU A 484 18.64 -17.12 -12.25
C GLU A 484 18.81 -15.77 -12.95
N LEU A 485 18.79 -14.66 -12.19
CA LEU A 485 19.10 -13.33 -12.73
C LEU A 485 20.56 -13.15 -13.15
N ASP A 486 21.52 -13.68 -12.38
CA ASP A 486 22.95 -13.60 -12.69
C ASP A 486 23.29 -14.30 -14.03
N GLU A 487 22.74 -15.50 -14.24
CA GLU A 487 22.85 -16.25 -15.50
C GLU A 487 22.24 -15.49 -16.69
N ILE A 488 21.07 -14.87 -16.49
CA ILE A 488 20.39 -14.05 -17.51
C ILE A 488 21.22 -12.79 -17.86
N TYR A 489 21.83 -12.16 -16.87
CA TYR A 489 22.67 -10.98 -17.08
C TYR A 489 24.00 -11.35 -17.76
N GLU A 490 24.53 -12.55 -17.55
CA GLU A 490 25.64 -13.10 -18.34
C GLU A 490 25.21 -13.40 -19.79
N GLU A 491 24.03 -14.00 -20.02
CA GLU A 491 23.46 -14.22 -21.37
C GLU A 491 23.40 -12.90 -22.18
N TRP A 492 23.09 -11.79 -21.52
CA TRP A 492 22.95 -10.47 -22.15
C TRP A 492 24.25 -9.66 -22.21
N GLY A 493 25.38 -10.25 -21.79
CA GLY A 493 26.69 -9.61 -21.84
C GLY A 493 26.83 -8.40 -20.92
N TRP A 494 26.05 -8.34 -19.83
CA TRP A 494 26.11 -7.24 -18.87
C TRP A 494 27.31 -7.39 -17.93
N PRO A 495 27.82 -6.31 -17.31
CA PRO A 495 29.01 -6.37 -16.47
C PRO A 495 28.86 -7.42 -15.38
N GLY A 496 29.84 -8.32 -15.26
CA GLY A 496 29.83 -9.37 -14.22
C GLY A 496 29.77 -8.76 -12.83
N GLU A 497 30.52 -7.69 -12.59
CA GLU A 497 30.40 -6.82 -11.42
C GLU A 497 29.66 -5.53 -11.83
N PRO A 498 28.35 -5.38 -11.53
CA PRO A 498 27.53 -4.23 -11.95
C PRO A 498 27.70 -3.00 -11.04
N TRP A 499 28.63 -3.05 -10.09
CA TRP A 499 28.83 -2.05 -9.03
C TRP A 499 29.26 -0.69 -9.58
N ARG A 500 28.32 0.25 -9.72
CA ARG A 500 28.62 1.66 -10.01
C ARG A 500 29.46 2.28 -8.90
N GLU A 501 30.55 2.95 -9.27
CA GLU A 501 31.26 3.87 -8.37
C GLU A 501 30.34 5.03 -7.97
N ASP A 502 30.54 5.58 -6.77
CA ASP A 502 29.91 6.83 -6.30
C ASP A 502 30.00 7.96 -7.34
N ALA A 503 31.13 8.05 -8.06
CA ALA A 503 31.36 8.99 -9.14
C ALA A 503 30.27 8.95 -10.24
N HIS A 504 29.66 7.79 -10.44
CA HIS A 504 28.71 7.48 -11.52
C HIS A 504 27.26 7.29 -11.04
N ILE A 505 26.99 7.36 -9.73
CA ILE A 505 25.63 7.44 -9.19
C ILE A 505 24.93 8.67 -9.78
N ASN A 506 23.69 8.49 -10.26
CA ASN A 506 22.88 9.50 -10.96
C ASN A 506 23.57 10.15 -12.18
N ASN A 507 24.49 9.46 -12.86
CA ASN A 507 25.11 9.95 -14.09
C ASN A 507 24.30 9.48 -15.31
N ASN A 508 23.67 10.41 -16.03
CA ASN A 508 22.86 10.18 -17.23
C ASN A 508 23.62 9.59 -18.45
N LYS A 509 24.88 9.15 -18.27
CA LYS A 509 25.65 8.32 -19.21
C LYS A 509 25.86 6.88 -18.72
N ASN A 510 25.88 6.64 -17.42
CA ASN A 510 26.30 5.38 -16.79
C ASN A 510 25.12 4.78 -16.02
N PHE A 511 24.10 4.35 -16.76
CA PHE A 511 22.89 3.73 -16.22
C PHE A 511 23.18 2.37 -15.56
N ALA A 512 22.41 2.03 -14.54
CA ALA A 512 22.43 0.69 -13.94
C ALA A 512 22.09 -0.38 -15.00
N ARG A 513 22.92 -1.44 -15.06
CA ARG A 513 22.65 -2.68 -15.82
C ARG A 513 23.19 -3.87 -15.04
N GLY A 514 22.37 -4.89 -14.85
CA GLY A 514 22.69 -6.09 -14.09
C GLY A 514 22.68 -5.90 -12.56
N GLU A 515 22.18 -4.77 -12.05
CA GLU A 515 22.05 -4.55 -10.61
C GLU A 515 20.84 -5.31 -10.03
N ILE A 516 21.02 -5.92 -8.86
CA ILE A 516 19.93 -6.47 -8.05
C ILE A 516 19.81 -5.68 -6.74
N SER A 517 18.60 -5.23 -6.44
CA SER A 517 18.19 -4.65 -5.16
C SER A 517 17.39 -5.68 -4.38
N LEU A 518 17.66 -5.86 -3.08
CA LEU A 518 16.87 -6.73 -2.20
C LEU A 518 16.14 -5.89 -1.15
N ASN A 519 14.82 -5.84 -1.22
CA ASN A 519 13.97 -5.14 -0.24
C ASN A 519 13.50 -6.08 0.87
N LEU A 520 13.51 -5.58 2.10
CA LEU A 520 13.17 -6.29 3.32
C LEU A 520 11.88 -5.69 3.92
N VAL A 521 10.74 -6.10 3.36
CA VAL A 521 9.36 -5.70 3.68
C VAL A 521 8.93 -6.23 5.06
N ASP A 522 8.20 -5.41 5.82
CA ASP A 522 7.74 -5.69 7.19
C ASP A 522 8.93 -6.04 8.15
N LEU A 523 10.17 -5.60 7.89
CA LEU A 523 11.34 -6.06 8.66
C LEU A 523 11.28 -5.58 10.12
N MET A 524 10.80 -4.36 10.37
CA MET A 524 10.64 -3.84 11.75
C MET A 524 9.56 -4.61 12.52
N GLU A 525 8.43 -4.90 11.86
CA GLU A 525 7.30 -5.65 12.43
C GLU A 525 7.62 -7.14 12.58
N TYR A 526 8.46 -7.70 11.71
CA TYR A 526 9.02 -9.03 11.89
C TYR A 526 9.88 -9.03 13.15
N LEU A 527 10.94 -8.22 13.21
CA LEU A 527 11.85 -8.12 14.35
C LEU A 527 11.15 -7.69 15.65
N ASN A 528 9.93 -7.15 15.59
CA ASN A 528 9.28 -6.47 16.70
C ASN A 528 10.24 -5.42 17.31
N LEU A 529 10.82 -4.59 16.43
CA LEU A 529 11.64 -3.46 16.85
C LEU A 529 10.81 -2.52 17.74
N ARG A 530 11.46 -1.97 18.77
CA ARG A 530 10.88 -1.04 19.73
C ARG A 530 11.80 0.18 19.84
N GLY A 531 11.23 1.34 20.17
CA GLY A 531 11.95 2.59 20.41
C GLY A 531 12.90 2.62 21.63
N ASP A 532 13.14 1.48 22.30
CA ASP A 532 14.26 1.27 23.23
C ASP A 532 15.44 0.52 22.57
N GLU A 533 15.48 0.53 21.23
CA GLU A 533 16.38 -0.23 20.35
C GLU A 533 16.28 -1.76 20.45
N THR A 534 15.36 -2.31 21.25
CA THR A 534 15.25 -3.77 21.40
C THR A 534 14.54 -4.44 20.23
N MET A 535 15.03 -5.62 19.86
CA MET A 535 14.47 -6.52 18.84
C MET A 535 14.21 -7.88 19.48
N GLU A 536 13.23 -8.62 18.95
CA GLU A 536 12.97 -10.00 19.33
C GLU A 536 14.18 -10.87 18.94
N LYS A 537 14.75 -11.56 19.93
CA LYS A 537 16.05 -12.22 19.82
C LYS A 537 16.05 -13.35 18.79
N GLN A 538 15.06 -14.23 18.78
CA GLN A 538 15.06 -15.41 17.92
C GLN A 538 15.01 -15.00 16.44
N LYS A 539 14.02 -14.17 16.09
CA LYS A 539 13.87 -13.62 14.75
C LYS A 539 15.08 -12.81 14.29
N LYS A 540 15.69 -12.04 15.21
CA LYS A 540 16.94 -11.34 14.91
C LYS A 540 18.05 -12.33 14.53
N GLU A 541 18.31 -13.36 15.34
CA GLU A 541 19.30 -14.38 15.02
C GLU A 541 18.98 -15.11 13.70
N ASP A 542 17.71 -15.30 13.36
CA ASP A 542 17.29 -15.94 12.11
C ASP A 542 17.51 -15.05 10.86
N VAL A 543 17.37 -13.73 10.99
CA VAL A 543 17.76 -12.77 9.93
C VAL A 543 19.28 -12.65 9.83
N GLU A 544 20.02 -12.67 10.95
CA GLU A 544 21.49 -12.63 10.95
C GLU A 544 22.08 -13.87 10.25
N LYS A 545 21.55 -15.08 10.51
CA LYS A 545 21.89 -16.31 9.76
C LYS A 545 21.57 -16.20 8.26
N ALA A 546 20.47 -15.54 7.89
CA ALA A 546 20.11 -15.33 6.49
C ALA A 546 21.08 -14.39 5.78
N PHE A 547 21.46 -13.29 6.43
CA PHE A 547 22.49 -12.37 5.93
C PHE A 547 23.84 -13.07 5.74
N GLU A 548 24.23 -13.97 6.65
CA GLU A 548 25.42 -14.81 6.50
C GLU A 548 25.31 -15.78 5.31
N ALA A 549 24.21 -16.52 5.19
CA ALA A 549 23.97 -17.47 4.11
C ALA A 549 23.94 -16.80 2.73
N TRP A 550 23.32 -15.63 2.62
CA TRP A 550 23.34 -14.81 1.41
C TRP A 550 24.74 -14.30 1.09
N LYS A 551 25.45 -13.74 2.07
CA LYS A 551 26.84 -13.28 1.87
C LYS A 551 27.83 -14.41 1.59
N ALA A 552 27.52 -15.66 1.91
CA ALA A 552 28.31 -16.82 1.49
C ALA A 552 28.10 -17.20 0.01
N ASN A 553 27.04 -16.70 -0.64
CA ASN A 553 26.74 -16.99 -2.03
C ASN A 553 27.47 -16.03 -3.00
N LYS A 554 28.15 -16.60 -4.00
CA LYS A 554 28.93 -15.82 -4.99
C LYS A 554 28.06 -14.93 -5.89
N ALA A 555 26.92 -15.42 -6.36
CA ALA A 555 26.00 -14.63 -7.20
C ALA A 555 25.43 -13.44 -6.42
N PHE A 556 25.15 -13.64 -5.12
CA PHE A 556 24.73 -12.56 -4.21
C PHE A 556 25.82 -11.50 -4.03
N GLN A 557 27.04 -11.90 -3.64
CA GLN A 557 28.20 -10.99 -3.55
C GLN A 557 28.45 -10.23 -4.86
N ARG A 558 28.19 -10.88 -6.00
CA ARG A 558 28.40 -10.34 -7.34
C ARG A 558 27.33 -9.33 -7.74
N ARG A 559 26.05 -9.62 -7.53
CA ARG A 559 24.91 -8.89 -8.13
C ARG A 559 24.09 -8.03 -7.19
N VAL A 560 24.03 -8.34 -5.89
CA VAL A 560 23.15 -7.62 -4.95
C VAL A 560 23.85 -6.35 -4.47
N VAL A 561 23.54 -5.24 -5.13
CA VAL A 561 24.22 -3.95 -4.93
C VAL A 561 23.58 -3.05 -3.87
N ALA A 562 22.37 -3.40 -3.42
CA ALA A 562 21.61 -2.61 -2.46
C ALA A 562 20.72 -3.50 -1.57
N ILE A 563 20.70 -3.19 -0.28
CA ILE A 563 19.73 -3.70 0.70
C ILE A 563 18.75 -2.57 1.03
N LEU A 564 17.47 -2.82 0.80
CA LEU A 564 16.41 -1.85 0.97
C LEU A 564 15.53 -2.27 2.14
N VAL A 565 14.95 -1.31 2.85
CA VAL A 565 14.04 -1.58 3.99
C VAL A 565 12.79 -0.73 3.92
N GLU A 566 11.74 -1.28 4.52
CA GLU A 566 10.37 -0.76 4.56
C GLU A 566 9.68 -1.23 5.84
N GLU A 567 8.83 -0.37 6.38
CA GLU A 567 7.84 -0.67 7.42
C GLU A 567 6.47 -0.30 6.84
N GLY A 568 5.51 -1.23 6.89
CA GLY A 568 4.35 -1.22 6.00
C GLY A 568 3.11 -0.50 6.55
N ARG A 569 3.22 0.22 7.68
CA ARG A 569 2.05 0.64 8.49
C ARG A 569 2.12 2.07 9.02
N GLY A 570 3.27 2.73 8.94
CA GLY A 570 3.53 4.04 9.53
C GLY A 570 3.53 4.06 11.06
N VAL A 571 3.80 2.92 11.71
CA VAL A 571 3.76 2.79 13.18
C VAL A 571 5.13 2.91 13.86
N ALA A 572 6.22 2.74 13.11
CA ALA A 572 7.58 2.94 13.62
C ALA A 572 7.87 4.43 13.86
N ASP A 573 8.76 4.74 14.80
CA ASP A 573 9.26 6.10 14.98
C ASP A 573 10.40 6.37 13.99
N TYR A 574 10.67 7.64 13.67
CA TYR A 574 11.77 8.00 12.77
C TYR A 574 13.14 7.57 13.31
N GLU A 575 13.27 7.41 14.64
CA GLU A 575 14.42 6.83 15.33
C GLU A 575 14.64 5.35 14.99
N ASP A 576 13.58 4.54 14.85
CA ASP A 576 13.68 3.10 14.56
C ASP A 576 14.38 2.84 13.21
N TYR A 577 14.19 3.72 12.23
CA TYR A 577 14.91 3.68 10.94
C TYR A 577 16.41 3.92 11.12
N GLY A 578 16.80 4.80 12.05
CA GLY A 578 18.21 4.99 12.43
C GLY A 578 18.81 3.73 13.05
N THR A 579 18.09 3.12 13.98
CA THR A 579 18.48 1.87 14.68
C THR A 579 18.60 0.70 13.70
N LEU A 580 17.60 0.49 12.84
CA LEU A 580 17.59 -0.60 11.85
C LEU A 580 18.76 -0.47 10.87
N VAL A 581 19.00 0.71 10.30
CA VAL A 581 20.14 0.96 9.39
C VAL A 581 21.48 0.75 10.11
N SER A 582 21.60 1.18 11.37
CA SER A 582 22.80 0.96 12.19
C SER A 582 23.09 -0.53 12.46
N TRP A 583 22.05 -1.35 12.52
CA TRP A 583 22.19 -2.80 12.66
C TRP A 583 22.52 -3.48 11.32
N ILE A 584 21.80 -3.16 10.24
CA ILE A 584 22.05 -3.71 8.90
C ILE A 584 23.48 -3.38 8.42
N ARG A 585 24.01 -2.19 8.73
CA ARG A 585 25.41 -1.82 8.43
C ARG A 585 26.48 -2.73 9.05
N LYS A 586 26.16 -3.49 10.11
CA LYS A 586 27.07 -4.49 10.70
C LYS A 586 27.25 -5.71 9.78
N PHE A 587 26.27 -5.98 8.93
CA PHE A 587 26.26 -7.09 7.97
C PHE A 587 26.59 -6.62 6.55
N PHE A 588 26.14 -5.44 6.16
CA PHE A 588 26.37 -4.83 4.85
C PHE A 588 27.15 -3.51 5.01
N PRO A 589 28.44 -3.58 5.36
CA PRO A 589 29.29 -2.41 5.58
C PRO A 589 29.55 -1.63 4.28
N GLU A 590 29.93 -0.37 4.41
CA GLU A 590 30.14 0.57 3.30
C GLU A 590 31.38 0.18 2.46
N GLU A 591 32.40 -0.37 3.10
CA GLU A 591 33.57 -1.01 2.48
C GLU A 591 33.20 -2.24 1.63
N GLY A 592 32.04 -2.85 1.91
CA GLY A 592 31.45 -3.91 1.09
C GLY A 592 30.70 -3.40 -0.14
N LYS A 593 30.74 -2.08 -0.43
CA LYS A 593 30.03 -1.37 -1.50
C LYS A 593 28.49 -1.36 -1.42
N TYR A 594 27.87 -2.22 -0.60
CA TYR A 594 26.42 -2.32 -0.45
C TYR A 594 25.76 -0.98 -0.14
N ARG A 595 24.82 -0.56 -1.00
CA ARG A 595 23.96 0.59 -0.70
C ARG A 595 22.87 0.20 0.29
N ILE A 596 22.45 1.14 1.12
CA ILE A 596 21.23 1.00 1.94
C ILE A 596 20.27 2.13 1.60
N LEU A 597 19.03 1.80 1.24
CA LEU A 597 17.95 2.75 0.99
C LEU A 597 16.76 2.47 1.90
N VAL A 598 16.01 3.52 2.27
CA VAL A 598 14.79 3.37 3.09
C VAL A 598 13.54 3.87 2.37
N HIS A 599 12.43 3.20 2.64
CA HIS A 599 11.07 3.66 2.37
C HIS A 599 10.32 3.72 3.70
N ALA A 600 9.54 4.76 3.93
CA ALA A 600 8.88 5.02 5.19
C ALA A 600 7.42 5.44 4.96
N HIS A 601 6.47 4.67 5.47
CA HIS A 601 5.06 5.05 5.45
C HIS A 601 4.76 6.09 6.52
N ALA A 602 3.87 7.04 6.20
CA ALA A 602 3.31 7.95 7.20
C ALA A 602 2.24 7.23 8.03
N GLY A 603 2.04 7.68 9.27
CA GLY A 603 1.07 7.06 10.18
C GLY A 603 0.95 7.82 11.50
N THR A 604 0.47 7.16 12.56
CA THR A 604 0.12 7.85 13.82
C THR A 604 1.33 8.39 14.59
N ASN A 605 2.52 7.80 14.37
CA ASN A 605 3.76 8.17 15.04
C ASN A 605 4.88 8.57 14.05
N ASN A 606 4.95 7.90 12.90
CA ASN A 606 6.07 8.09 11.98
C ASN A 606 6.09 9.49 11.36
N HIS A 607 7.25 10.12 11.39
CA HIS A 607 7.55 11.33 10.64
C HIS A 607 8.37 10.91 9.42
N GLN A 608 7.70 10.40 8.37
CA GLN A 608 8.29 9.66 7.26
C GLN A 608 9.47 10.36 6.55
N ASP A 609 9.39 11.68 6.35
CA ASP A 609 10.47 12.45 5.73
C ASP A 609 11.66 12.63 6.69
N VAL A 610 11.42 12.68 8.01
CA VAL A 610 12.46 12.70 9.04
C VAL A 610 13.12 11.32 9.18
N ALA A 611 12.36 10.23 9.05
CA ALA A 611 12.88 8.86 9.05
C ALA A 611 13.95 8.65 7.95
N SER A 612 13.71 9.20 6.76
CA SER A 612 14.68 9.22 5.65
C SER A 612 16.00 9.91 6.02
N LEU A 613 15.92 11.04 6.72
CA LEU A 613 17.09 11.82 7.14
C LEU A 613 17.84 11.18 8.31
N LYS A 614 17.11 10.52 9.23
CA LYS A 614 17.67 9.73 10.32
C LYS A 614 18.41 8.50 9.79
N ALA A 615 17.81 7.76 8.86
CA ALA A 615 18.45 6.65 8.17
C ALA A 615 19.79 7.07 7.52
N VAL A 616 19.81 8.18 6.78
CA VAL A 616 21.06 8.72 6.18
C VAL A 616 22.10 9.07 7.23
N LYS A 617 21.71 9.72 8.34
CA LYS A 617 22.62 10.02 9.45
C LYS A 617 23.27 8.75 10.00
N HIS A 618 22.51 7.65 10.09
CA HIS A 618 22.96 6.34 10.57
C HIS A 618 23.62 5.46 9.50
N GLY A 619 23.66 5.86 8.22
CA GLY A 619 24.46 5.21 7.18
C GLY A 619 23.71 4.74 5.93
N ALA A 620 22.46 5.14 5.71
CA ALA A 620 21.80 4.95 4.41
C ALA A 620 22.40 5.88 3.34
N ASN A 621 22.46 5.40 2.10
CA ASN A 621 22.92 6.17 0.93
C ASN A 621 21.80 7.01 0.31
N GLY A 622 20.56 6.83 0.75
CA GLY A 622 19.39 7.54 0.26
C GLY A 622 18.11 6.76 0.53
N ILE A 623 17.19 6.80 -0.44
CA ILE A 623 15.80 6.37 -0.29
C ILE A 623 15.30 5.63 -1.52
N TRP A 624 14.18 4.92 -1.36
CA TRP A 624 13.38 4.44 -2.48
C TRP A 624 11.93 4.89 -2.25
N ALA A 625 11.41 5.70 -3.16
CA ALA A 625 10.25 6.55 -2.87
C ALA A 625 9.66 7.19 -4.14
N ALA A 626 8.38 7.57 -4.07
CA ALA A 626 7.76 8.42 -5.07
C ALA A 626 7.95 9.92 -4.76
N LEU A 627 7.76 10.77 -5.78
CA LEU A 627 7.94 12.21 -5.72
C LEU A 627 6.92 12.91 -4.80
N ILE A 628 5.66 12.48 -4.83
CA ILE A 628 4.57 13.02 -4.00
C ILE A 628 4.28 12.10 -2.81
N PRO A 629 4.11 12.61 -1.57
CA PRO A 629 3.81 11.79 -0.40
C PRO A 629 2.41 11.17 -0.49
N GLN A 630 1.50 11.70 -1.31
CA GLN A 630 0.17 11.11 -1.57
C GLN A 630 0.21 9.87 -2.49
N ALA A 631 1.39 9.35 -2.89
CA ALA A 631 1.43 8.12 -3.67
C ALA A 631 0.87 6.92 -2.88
N ALA A 632 1.27 6.76 -1.62
CA ALA A 632 0.73 5.73 -0.73
C ALA A 632 -0.57 6.18 -0.04
N GLN A 633 -1.47 5.24 0.29
CA GLN A 633 -2.76 5.55 0.91
C GLN A 633 -2.63 6.19 2.30
N ALA A 634 -1.68 5.72 3.11
CA ALA A 634 -1.38 6.31 4.41
C ALA A 634 -0.52 7.59 4.32
N GLY A 635 0.07 7.84 3.15
CA GLY A 635 1.24 8.70 2.97
C GLY A 635 2.56 7.91 3.07
N HIS A 636 3.63 8.43 2.46
CA HIS A 636 5.00 7.88 2.52
C HIS A 636 6.04 8.98 2.30
N ASN A 637 7.34 8.68 2.48
CA ASN A 637 8.44 9.64 2.35
C ASN A 637 8.62 10.16 0.92
N SER A 638 8.73 11.47 0.75
CA SER A 638 8.82 12.08 -0.59
C SER A 638 10.26 12.18 -1.09
N SER A 639 10.49 11.68 -2.31
CA SER A 639 11.73 11.87 -3.05
C SER A 639 12.11 13.35 -3.23
N PHE A 640 11.15 14.24 -3.43
CA PHE A 640 11.43 15.68 -3.50
C PHE A 640 11.68 16.31 -2.12
N VAL A 641 10.96 15.94 -1.05
CA VAL A 641 11.20 16.50 0.29
C VAL A 641 12.59 16.13 0.81
N PHE A 642 13.03 14.90 0.52
CA PHE A 642 14.39 14.46 0.80
C PHE A 642 15.45 15.27 0.02
N LEU A 643 15.25 15.46 -1.29
CA LEU A 643 16.19 16.22 -2.13
C LEU A 643 16.20 17.73 -1.81
N ASP A 644 15.05 18.33 -1.48
CA ASP A 644 14.92 19.71 -0.98
C ASP A 644 15.70 19.89 0.33
N TYR A 645 15.57 18.95 1.28
CA TYR A 645 16.29 19.03 2.54
C TYR A 645 17.80 18.99 2.31
N LEU A 646 18.29 18.07 1.46
CA LEU A 646 19.71 18.00 1.11
C LEU A 646 20.18 19.28 0.40
N LEU A 647 19.38 19.82 -0.52
CA LEU A 647 19.66 21.08 -1.22
C LEU A 647 19.80 22.26 -0.25
N HIS A 648 18.85 22.43 0.68
CA HIS A 648 18.90 23.43 1.76
C HIS A 648 20.15 23.32 2.63
N HIS A 649 20.68 22.12 2.83
CA HIS A 649 21.92 21.91 3.59
C HIS A 649 23.18 22.19 2.76
N GLY A 650 23.06 22.47 1.46
CA GLY A 650 24.18 22.76 0.56
C GLY A 650 24.74 21.52 -0.16
N ASN A 651 23.90 20.52 -0.43
CA ASN A 651 24.29 19.35 -1.20
C ASN A 651 24.35 19.67 -2.71
N GLU A 652 25.55 19.85 -3.24
CA GLU A 652 25.76 20.12 -4.67
C GLU A 652 25.44 18.92 -5.58
N HIS A 653 25.37 17.70 -5.07
CA HIS A 653 24.97 16.55 -5.87
C HIS A 653 23.48 16.61 -6.25
N VAL A 654 22.62 17.19 -5.41
CA VAL A 654 21.21 17.43 -5.81
C VAL A 654 21.16 18.32 -7.06
N LEU A 655 21.84 19.47 -7.03
CA LEU A 655 21.90 20.44 -8.13
C LEU A 655 22.45 19.88 -9.45
N ARG A 656 23.41 18.96 -9.37
CA ARG A 656 24.13 18.42 -10.53
C ARG A 656 23.45 17.23 -11.20
N HIS A 657 22.55 16.56 -10.48
CA HIS A 657 22.01 15.25 -10.88
C HIS A 657 20.47 15.19 -10.93
N PHE A 658 19.75 16.08 -10.25
CA PHE A 658 18.28 16.09 -10.23
C PHE A 658 17.76 17.43 -10.74
N TRP A 659 16.89 17.39 -11.74
CA TRP A 659 16.36 18.58 -12.38
C TRP A 659 15.10 19.07 -11.64
N LEU A 660 15.33 19.80 -10.56
CA LEU A 660 14.27 20.26 -9.65
C LEU A 660 13.66 21.62 -10.02
N PHE A 661 14.24 22.37 -10.95
CA PHE A 661 13.80 23.73 -11.31
C PHE A 661 12.36 23.83 -11.82
N GLN A 662 11.77 22.71 -12.25
CA GLN A 662 10.39 22.61 -12.75
C GLN A 662 9.54 21.61 -11.92
N ALA A 663 10.04 21.19 -10.76
CA ALA A 663 9.45 20.14 -9.93
C ALA A 663 8.01 20.46 -9.47
N LEU A 664 7.63 21.73 -9.32
CA LEU A 664 6.27 22.12 -8.93
C LEU A 664 5.23 21.62 -9.92
N GLU A 665 5.39 21.93 -11.20
CA GLU A 665 4.41 21.53 -12.23
C GLU A 665 4.55 20.06 -12.61
N CYS A 666 5.75 19.47 -12.50
CA CYS A 666 5.91 18.02 -12.60
C CYS A 666 5.15 17.28 -11.48
N ALA A 667 5.21 17.77 -10.24
CA ALA A 667 4.43 17.23 -9.12
C ALA A 667 2.92 17.37 -9.36
N ARG A 668 2.48 18.52 -9.88
CA ARG A 668 1.07 18.78 -10.21
C ARG A 668 0.56 17.90 -11.34
N HIS A 669 1.30 17.73 -12.43
CA HIS A 669 0.92 16.78 -13.49
C HIS A 669 0.92 15.33 -13.00
N ILE A 670 1.87 14.90 -12.17
CA ILE A 670 1.83 13.55 -11.57
C ILE A 670 0.62 13.40 -10.62
N TYR A 671 0.27 14.43 -9.85
CA TYR A 671 -0.94 14.43 -9.01
C TYR A 671 -2.22 14.39 -9.87
N TYR A 672 -2.25 15.13 -10.98
CA TYR A 672 -3.36 15.20 -11.94
C TYR A 672 -3.59 13.87 -12.66
N LEU A 673 -2.50 13.24 -13.13
CA LEU A 673 -2.52 11.86 -13.64
C LEU A 673 -3.08 10.89 -12.59
N ASN A 674 -2.79 11.05 -11.30
CA ASN A 674 -3.24 10.10 -10.28
C ASN A 674 -4.64 10.35 -9.72
N PHE A 675 -5.07 11.61 -9.54
CA PHE A 675 -6.26 11.94 -8.74
C PHE A 675 -7.35 12.72 -9.49
N ASN A 676 -7.25 12.87 -10.81
CA ASN A 676 -8.19 13.64 -11.65
C ASN A 676 -8.33 15.14 -11.26
N THR A 677 -7.40 15.69 -10.47
CA THR A 677 -7.34 17.10 -10.08
C THR A 677 -5.90 17.63 -10.07
N HIS A 678 -5.71 18.88 -10.49
CA HIS A 678 -4.44 19.59 -10.45
C HIS A 678 -4.19 20.27 -9.09
N ASP A 679 -5.21 20.29 -8.23
CA ASP A 679 -5.20 20.93 -6.91
C ASP A 679 -4.57 20.00 -5.86
N ILE A 680 -3.25 20.09 -5.68
CA ILE A 680 -2.54 19.39 -4.59
C ILE A 680 -2.92 20.03 -3.23
N PRO A 681 -3.12 19.26 -2.15
CA PRO A 681 -3.44 19.81 -0.82
C PRO A 681 -2.55 20.98 -0.38
N ASP A 682 -3.23 22.04 0.10
CA ASP A 682 -2.70 23.28 0.68
C ASP A 682 -1.40 23.15 1.51
N ASP A 683 -1.34 22.10 2.32
CA ASP A 683 -0.37 21.84 3.39
C ASP A 683 0.74 20.87 2.98
N CYS A 684 0.70 20.35 1.74
CA CYS A 684 1.75 19.52 1.20
C CYS A 684 3.08 20.32 1.13
N PRO A 685 4.20 19.79 1.64
CA PRO A 685 5.48 20.51 1.64
C PRO A 685 5.91 20.89 0.22
N ILE A 686 6.65 21.99 0.11
CA ILE A 686 7.21 22.59 -1.12
C ILE A 686 6.15 23.13 -2.11
N TRP A 687 5.11 22.37 -2.46
CA TRP A 687 4.18 22.70 -3.55
C TRP A 687 2.71 22.93 -3.16
N GLY A 688 2.32 22.70 -1.90
CA GLY A 688 1.00 23.08 -1.38
C GLY A 688 0.80 24.60 -1.37
N GLU A 689 -0.43 25.06 -1.59
CA GLU A 689 -0.72 26.50 -1.80
C GLU A 689 -0.25 27.40 -0.64
N ARG A 690 -0.16 26.87 0.59
CA ARG A 690 0.27 27.63 1.79
C ARG A 690 1.75 27.98 1.78
N VAL A 691 2.61 27.18 1.13
CA VAL A 691 4.07 27.39 1.07
C VAL A 691 4.42 28.74 0.41
N GLY A 692 3.59 29.19 -0.54
CA GLY A 692 3.75 30.48 -1.21
C GLY A 692 3.17 31.70 -0.47
N LYS A 693 2.38 31.53 0.60
CA LYS A 693 1.65 32.65 1.25
C LYS A 693 2.57 33.52 2.10
N GLU A 694 2.24 34.80 2.23
CA GLU A 694 2.99 35.71 3.12
C GLU A 694 2.61 35.50 4.58
N THR A 695 3.62 35.47 5.46
CA THR A 695 3.41 35.48 6.90
C THR A 695 2.75 36.79 7.30
N HIS A 696 1.66 36.71 8.06
CA HIS A 696 0.96 37.89 8.55
C HIS A 696 1.91 38.81 9.33
N SER A 697 1.80 40.13 9.14
CA SER A 697 2.79 41.12 9.61
C SER A 697 3.05 41.10 11.14
N ALA A 698 2.09 40.64 11.93
CA ALA A 698 2.26 40.39 13.38
C ALA A 698 3.36 39.35 13.73
N PHE A 699 3.82 38.56 12.75
CA PHE A 699 4.91 37.59 12.88
C PHE A 699 6.18 37.97 12.09
N ASN A 700 6.21 39.14 11.44
CA ASN A 700 7.44 39.71 10.89
C ASN A 700 8.17 40.47 12.01
N VAL A 701 8.79 39.72 12.93
CA VAL A 701 9.19 40.25 14.25
C VAL A 701 10.37 41.23 14.17
N LEU A 702 11.29 41.08 13.21
CA LEU A 702 12.38 42.03 12.97
C LEU A 702 12.49 42.46 11.50
N MET A 703 12.75 43.75 11.27
CA MET A 703 13.15 44.24 9.95
C MET A 703 14.54 43.71 9.59
N GLY A 704 14.64 43.02 8.45
CA GLY A 704 15.90 42.48 7.92
C GLY A 704 16.05 40.96 8.05
N GLU A 705 15.13 40.25 8.70
CA GLU A 705 15.14 38.78 8.75
C GLU A 705 14.85 38.17 7.37
N THR A 706 15.91 37.85 6.63
CA THR A 706 15.83 37.00 5.42
C THR A 706 15.78 35.51 5.75
N TRP A 707 15.30 35.13 6.94
CA TRP A 707 15.26 33.74 7.38
C TRP A 707 14.38 32.93 6.43
N ARG A 708 14.98 31.93 5.77
CA ARG A 708 14.35 31.03 4.78
C ARG A 708 13.33 31.73 3.86
N ARG A 709 13.82 32.66 3.02
CA ARG A 709 13.03 33.16 1.87
C ARG A 709 12.38 31.99 1.13
N LYS A 710 11.10 32.15 0.75
CA LYS A 710 10.26 31.12 0.12
C LYS A 710 10.97 30.48 -1.08
N THR A 711 10.90 29.16 -1.17
CA THR A 711 11.56 28.36 -2.21
C THR A 711 10.65 27.99 -3.38
N ALA A 712 9.37 28.36 -3.37
CA ALA A 712 8.45 28.11 -4.49
C ALA A 712 9.03 28.62 -5.84
N ASP A 713 9.60 29.82 -5.84
CA ASP A 713 10.26 30.47 -6.99
C ASP A 713 11.48 29.70 -7.55
N TYR A 714 12.01 28.72 -6.81
CA TYR A 714 13.11 27.85 -7.26
C TYR A 714 12.59 26.60 -7.99
N TYR A 715 11.48 26.02 -7.52
CA TYR A 715 10.89 24.79 -8.08
C TYR A 715 9.92 25.03 -9.24
N ASP A 716 9.70 26.30 -9.60
CA ASP A 716 8.75 26.76 -10.62
C ASP A 716 9.38 27.76 -11.61
N PHE A 717 10.61 27.47 -12.05
CA PHE A 717 11.34 28.32 -12.98
C PHE A 717 10.95 28.02 -14.44
N TRP A 718 10.37 29.02 -15.10
CA TRP A 718 9.86 28.93 -16.47
C TRP A 718 9.99 30.27 -17.21
N GLU A 719 9.99 30.21 -18.54
CA GLU A 719 9.77 31.39 -19.39
C GLU A 719 8.30 31.89 -19.23
N LYS A 720 8.05 33.19 -19.37
CA LYS A 720 6.75 33.84 -19.05
C LYS A 720 5.62 33.55 -20.03
N SER A 721 5.89 33.16 -21.26
CA SER A 721 4.88 32.64 -22.20
C SER A 721 4.58 31.17 -21.91
N VAL A 722 5.60 30.33 -21.75
CA VAL A 722 5.45 28.91 -21.35
C VAL A 722 4.69 28.76 -20.04
N LYS A 723 5.06 29.50 -18.99
CA LYS A 723 4.36 29.45 -17.69
C LYS A 723 2.88 29.84 -17.79
N ARG A 724 2.57 30.77 -18.69
CA ARG A 724 1.18 31.19 -18.93
C ARG A 724 0.39 30.06 -19.59
N GLU A 725 0.97 29.40 -20.59
CA GLU A 725 0.34 28.24 -21.23
C GLU A 725 0.11 27.12 -20.21
N ILE A 726 1.10 26.77 -19.37
CA ILE A 726 0.95 25.79 -18.28
C ILE A 726 -0.21 26.18 -17.35
N ASN A 727 -0.25 27.44 -16.88
CA ASN A 727 -1.34 27.93 -16.03
C ASN A 727 -2.72 27.88 -16.73
N GLU A 728 -2.77 27.94 -18.06
CA GLU A 728 -3.99 27.87 -18.89
C GLU A 728 -4.40 26.43 -19.27
N LEU A 729 -3.62 25.39 -18.95
CA LEU A 729 -4.03 23.99 -19.17
C LEU A 729 -5.13 23.58 -18.16
N PRO A 730 -4.94 23.59 -16.82
CA PRO A 730 -5.91 23.01 -15.88
C PRO A 730 -7.27 23.71 -15.88
N GLN A 731 -7.28 25.03 -16.11
CA GLN A 731 -8.48 25.89 -16.07
C GLN A 731 -9.57 25.47 -17.09
N LYS A 732 -9.22 24.68 -18.11
CA LYS A 732 -10.16 24.15 -19.11
C LYS A 732 -10.97 22.95 -18.60
N VAL A 733 -10.58 22.33 -17.48
CA VAL A 733 -11.42 21.37 -16.76
C VAL A 733 -12.21 22.13 -15.71
N HIS A 734 -13.54 22.21 -15.89
CA HIS A 734 -14.41 22.81 -14.89
C HIS A 734 -14.23 22.14 -13.52
N HIS A 735 -14.04 22.93 -12.45
CA HIS A 735 -13.89 22.46 -11.07
C HIS A 735 -15.21 21.87 -10.51
N VAL A 736 -15.71 20.79 -11.10
CA VAL A 736 -16.50 19.79 -10.38
C VAL A 736 -15.50 18.98 -9.56
N ARG A 737 -15.02 19.61 -8.47
CA ARG A 737 -14.26 18.95 -7.39
C ARG A 737 -14.98 17.64 -7.12
N ALA A 738 -14.27 16.51 -7.22
CA ALA A 738 -14.85 15.23 -6.87
C ALA A 738 -15.47 15.39 -5.48
N LYS A 739 -16.76 15.06 -5.34
CA LYS A 739 -17.41 15.07 -4.04
C LYS A 739 -16.59 14.14 -3.16
N ASP A 740 -16.02 14.67 -2.08
CA ASP A 740 -15.33 13.90 -1.03
C ASP A 740 -16.37 13.10 -0.19
N GLU A 741 -17.21 12.34 -0.91
CA GLU A 741 -18.35 11.56 -0.44
C GLU A 741 -18.11 10.06 -0.58
N ALA A 742 -16.86 9.65 -0.84
CA ALA A 742 -16.33 8.32 -0.56
C ALA A 742 -16.30 8.08 0.97
N ARG A 743 -17.49 7.95 1.57
CA ARG A 743 -17.74 7.84 3.01
C ARG A 743 -17.60 6.38 3.48
N GLY A 744 -16.55 5.70 3.02
CA GLY A 744 -16.25 4.31 3.35
C GLY A 744 -15.16 4.16 4.42
N GLU A 745 -15.23 3.09 5.19
CA GLU A 745 -14.12 2.57 5.99
C GLU A 745 -13.08 1.87 5.09
N TYR A 746 -13.50 1.43 3.91
CA TYR A 746 -12.68 0.73 2.93
C TYR A 746 -12.48 1.61 1.69
N ARG A 747 -11.31 1.48 1.06
CA ARG A 747 -10.95 2.15 -0.19
C ARG A 747 -10.41 1.13 -1.16
N ILE A 748 -10.90 1.13 -2.40
CA ILE A 748 -10.32 0.34 -3.48
C ILE A 748 -9.19 1.13 -4.15
N SER A 749 -7.99 0.54 -4.15
CA SER A 749 -6.83 0.91 -4.97
C SER A 749 -6.66 -0.23 -5.99
N PRO A 750 -7.23 -0.11 -7.21
CA PRO A 750 -7.70 -1.27 -7.98
C PRO A 750 -6.66 -2.34 -8.28
N LEU A 751 -5.42 -1.91 -8.51
CA LEU A 751 -4.32 -2.78 -8.92
C LEU A 751 -3.75 -3.59 -7.75
N VAL A 752 -3.79 -3.08 -6.51
CA VAL A 752 -3.16 -3.72 -5.34
C VAL A 752 -4.12 -4.23 -4.27
N SER A 753 -5.33 -3.67 -4.15
CA SER A 753 -6.25 -4.01 -3.04
C SER A 753 -6.56 -5.51 -2.99
N ASP A 754 -6.41 -6.09 -1.79
CA ASP A 754 -6.64 -7.51 -1.59
C ASP A 754 -8.14 -7.88 -1.72
N THR A 755 -8.42 -9.18 -1.81
CA THR A 755 -9.79 -9.67 -2.02
C THR A 755 -10.72 -9.34 -0.84
N GLN A 756 -10.20 -9.15 0.37
CA GLN A 756 -10.99 -8.76 1.53
C GLN A 756 -11.36 -7.27 1.50
N THR A 757 -10.45 -6.39 1.09
CA THR A 757 -10.75 -4.96 0.86
C THR A 757 -11.88 -4.80 -0.16
N TRP A 758 -11.79 -5.49 -1.31
CA TRP A 758 -12.84 -5.49 -2.33
C TRP A 758 -14.17 -6.02 -1.80
N VAL A 759 -14.18 -7.19 -1.12
CA VAL A 759 -15.41 -7.76 -0.51
C VAL A 759 -16.05 -6.81 0.51
N ASN A 760 -15.26 -6.10 1.30
CA ASN A 760 -15.78 -5.17 2.30
C ASN A 760 -16.37 -3.91 1.65
N ARG A 761 -15.66 -3.28 0.70
CA ARG A 761 -16.18 -2.13 -0.05
C ARG A 761 -17.44 -2.50 -0.85
N MET A 762 -17.50 -3.68 -1.48
CA MET A 762 -18.70 -4.17 -2.19
C MET A 762 -19.94 -4.32 -1.27
N ARG A 763 -19.74 -4.71 0.00
CA ARG A 763 -20.81 -4.79 1.01
C ARG A 763 -21.26 -3.42 1.49
N GLU A 764 -20.30 -2.54 1.77
CA GLU A 764 -20.53 -1.17 2.21
C GLU A 764 -21.29 -0.35 1.15
N ALA A 765 -20.86 -0.48 -0.12
CA ALA A 765 -21.51 0.06 -1.31
C ALA A 765 -22.85 -0.63 -1.67
N LYS A 766 -23.24 -1.71 -0.96
CA LYS A 766 -24.45 -2.51 -1.21
C LYS A 766 -24.59 -2.93 -2.69
N ALA A 767 -23.48 -3.29 -3.32
CA ALA A 767 -23.45 -3.74 -4.72
C ALA A 767 -24.01 -5.17 -4.89
N VAL A 768 -24.10 -5.89 -3.79
CA VAL A 768 -24.59 -7.27 -3.63
C VAL A 768 -25.84 -7.29 -2.75
N GLU A 769 -26.78 -8.17 -3.06
CA GLU A 769 -28.01 -8.33 -2.26
C GLU A 769 -27.70 -9.04 -0.91
N PRO A 770 -28.52 -8.87 0.14
CA PRO A 770 -28.24 -9.40 1.49
C PRO A 770 -28.14 -10.94 1.58
N ASP A 771 -28.67 -11.66 0.59
CA ASP A 771 -28.62 -13.13 0.47
C ASP A 771 -27.52 -13.63 -0.51
N GLU A 772 -26.82 -12.72 -1.21
CA GLU A 772 -25.76 -13.08 -2.17
C GLU A 772 -24.39 -13.31 -1.50
N ILE A 773 -23.68 -14.36 -1.94
CA ILE A 773 -22.32 -14.65 -1.48
C ILE A 773 -21.34 -13.76 -2.27
N VAL A 774 -20.96 -12.63 -1.66
CA VAL A 774 -20.03 -11.61 -2.21
C VAL A 774 -18.75 -12.19 -2.83
N ASN A 775 -18.24 -13.29 -2.25
CA ASN A 775 -17.03 -13.97 -2.69
C ASN A 775 -17.17 -14.64 -4.07
N ASP A 776 -18.39 -14.91 -4.55
CA ASP A 776 -18.62 -15.52 -5.86
C ASP A 776 -18.34 -14.52 -7.01
N TYR A 777 -18.45 -13.21 -6.74
CA TYR A 777 -18.31 -12.15 -7.74
C TYR A 777 -16.94 -11.45 -7.71
N VAL A 778 -16.27 -11.39 -6.56
CA VAL A 778 -15.10 -10.49 -6.35
C VAL A 778 -13.97 -10.68 -7.37
N ASP A 779 -13.58 -11.91 -7.69
CA ASP A 779 -12.50 -12.15 -8.66
C ASP A 779 -12.87 -11.71 -10.09
N ARG A 780 -14.16 -11.75 -10.45
CA ARG A 780 -14.67 -11.21 -11.72
C ARG A 780 -14.68 -9.68 -11.71
N VAL A 781 -15.14 -9.06 -10.62
CA VAL A 781 -15.13 -7.60 -10.45
C VAL A 781 -13.70 -7.04 -10.55
N LYS A 782 -12.72 -7.73 -9.94
CA LYS A 782 -11.30 -7.39 -10.08
C LYS A 782 -10.79 -7.54 -11.52
N ALA A 783 -11.19 -8.59 -12.24
CA ALA A 783 -10.86 -8.76 -13.65
C ALA A 783 -11.47 -7.66 -14.55
N LEU A 784 -12.72 -7.23 -14.28
CA LEU A 784 -13.35 -6.11 -14.97
C LEU A 784 -12.61 -4.78 -14.72
N GLY A 785 -12.16 -4.54 -13.48
CA GLY A 785 -11.31 -3.38 -13.16
C GLY A 785 -9.97 -3.40 -13.90
N PHE A 786 -9.32 -4.56 -14.00
CA PHE A 786 -8.09 -4.72 -14.79
C PHE A 786 -8.35 -4.48 -16.29
N ALA A 787 -9.46 -4.99 -16.82
CA ALA A 787 -9.85 -4.80 -18.22
C ALA A 787 -10.05 -3.32 -18.57
N LEU A 788 -10.75 -2.54 -17.70
CA LEU A 788 -10.92 -1.09 -17.88
C LEU A 788 -9.57 -0.37 -17.94
N MET A 789 -8.69 -0.61 -16.97
CA MET A 789 -7.35 -0.01 -16.92
C MET A 789 -6.50 -0.33 -18.17
N ASN A 790 -6.52 -1.60 -18.60
CA ASN A 790 -5.84 -2.07 -19.81
C ASN A 790 -6.44 -1.46 -21.10
N ALA A 791 -7.74 -1.18 -21.11
CA ALA A 791 -8.44 -0.54 -22.22
C ALA A 791 -8.27 1.00 -22.27
N GLY A 792 -7.49 1.59 -21.36
CA GLY A 792 -7.35 3.04 -21.24
C GLY A 792 -8.57 3.74 -20.65
N ILE A 793 -9.58 2.99 -20.21
CA ILE A 793 -10.84 3.51 -19.68
C ILE A 793 -10.65 3.85 -18.20
N ARG A 794 -11.03 5.05 -17.79
CA ARG A 794 -10.82 5.56 -16.43
C ARG A 794 -12.16 5.69 -15.71
N VAL A 795 -12.24 5.05 -14.56
CA VAL A 795 -13.45 4.89 -13.75
C VAL A 795 -13.05 4.95 -12.30
N ASN A 796 -13.71 5.76 -11.46
CA ASN A 796 -13.55 5.65 -10.01
C ASN A 796 -14.10 4.30 -9.52
N LEU A 797 -13.23 3.33 -9.23
CA LEU A 797 -13.60 1.99 -8.78
C LEU A 797 -13.86 1.90 -7.27
N ASP A 798 -13.74 3.02 -6.56
CA ASP A 798 -14.21 3.18 -5.19
C ASP A 798 -15.62 3.82 -5.11
N ASP A 799 -16.18 4.26 -6.24
CA ASP A 799 -17.55 4.81 -6.31
C ASP A 799 -18.64 3.72 -6.18
N GLU A 800 -19.75 4.09 -5.53
CA GLU A 800 -20.84 3.16 -5.20
C GLU A 800 -21.60 2.64 -6.44
N ASP A 801 -21.86 3.50 -7.43
CA ASP A 801 -22.66 3.16 -8.60
C ASP A 801 -21.81 2.49 -9.70
N ASN A 802 -20.53 2.86 -9.82
CA ASN A 802 -19.55 2.10 -10.60
C ASN A 802 -19.41 0.67 -10.06
N LEU A 803 -19.29 0.48 -8.73
CA LEU A 803 -19.22 -0.84 -8.11
C LEU A 803 -20.48 -1.68 -8.33
N LYS A 804 -21.68 -1.11 -8.16
CA LYS A 804 -22.95 -1.78 -8.50
C LYS A 804 -22.98 -2.25 -9.96
N THR A 805 -22.49 -1.42 -10.88
CA THR A 805 -22.45 -1.72 -12.32
C THR A 805 -21.50 -2.90 -12.61
N LEU A 806 -20.31 -2.93 -12.02
CA LEU A 806 -19.38 -4.06 -12.17
C LEU A 806 -19.91 -5.36 -11.53
N VAL A 807 -20.58 -5.29 -10.38
CA VAL A 807 -21.21 -6.47 -9.76
C VAL A 807 -22.39 -6.97 -10.60
N LYS A 808 -23.20 -6.08 -11.19
CA LYS A 808 -24.24 -6.46 -12.16
C LYS A 808 -23.64 -7.25 -13.32
N ILE A 809 -22.60 -6.74 -13.97
CA ILE A 809 -21.93 -7.42 -15.10
C ILE A 809 -21.38 -8.79 -14.67
N ALA A 810 -20.71 -8.87 -13.51
CA ALA A 810 -20.19 -10.13 -12.97
C ALA A 810 -21.30 -11.16 -12.68
N ARG A 811 -22.42 -10.71 -12.10
CA ARG A 811 -23.63 -11.49 -11.77
C ARG A 811 -24.31 -12.02 -13.03
N GLU A 812 -24.48 -11.19 -14.06
CA GLU A 812 -25.05 -11.58 -15.35
C GLU A 812 -24.15 -12.60 -16.09
N ALA A 813 -22.84 -12.36 -16.15
CA ALA A 813 -21.86 -13.29 -16.70
C ALA A 813 -21.71 -14.61 -15.91
N GLN A 814 -22.19 -14.67 -14.66
CA GLN A 814 -22.29 -15.91 -13.87
C GLN A 814 -23.61 -16.66 -14.17
N ARG A 815 -24.72 -15.94 -14.33
CA ARG A 815 -26.01 -16.51 -14.72
C ARG A 815 -25.95 -17.15 -16.11
N ASN A 816 -25.31 -16.50 -17.09
CA ASN A 816 -25.20 -17.01 -18.46
C ASN A 816 -24.41 -18.34 -18.51
N LYS A 817 -23.28 -18.45 -17.79
CA LYS A 817 -22.53 -19.71 -17.63
C LYS A 817 -23.32 -20.82 -16.92
N ALA A 818 -24.34 -20.50 -16.13
CA ALA A 818 -25.21 -21.49 -15.51
C ALA A 818 -26.28 -22.03 -16.47
N THR A 819 -26.71 -21.23 -17.43
CA THR A 819 -27.73 -21.59 -18.45
C THR A 819 -27.17 -22.33 -19.66
N GLU A 820 -25.87 -22.24 -19.95
CA GLU A 820 -25.25 -23.00 -21.04
C GLU A 820 -25.20 -24.51 -20.74
N PRO A 821 -25.75 -25.38 -21.62
CA PRO A 821 -25.64 -26.83 -21.50
C PRO A 821 -24.30 -27.34 -22.07
N CYS A 822 -23.18 -26.84 -21.52
CA CYS A 822 -21.84 -27.03 -22.11
C CYS A 822 -20.82 -27.75 -21.19
N VAL A 823 -19.79 -28.33 -21.82
CA VAL A 823 -18.76 -29.21 -21.25
C VAL A 823 -17.89 -28.52 -20.17
N CYS A 824 -17.87 -27.19 -20.13
CA CYS A 824 -17.04 -26.38 -19.21
C CYS A 824 -17.22 -26.72 -17.71
N ARG A 825 -18.35 -27.32 -17.31
CA ARG A 825 -18.55 -27.85 -15.95
C ARG A 825 -17.45 -28.82 -15.49
N GLN A 826 -16.74 -29.49 -16.41
CA GLN A 826 -15.62 -30.36 -16.08
C GLN A 826 -14.37 -29.56 -15.64
N TYR A 827 -14.08 -28.41 -16.25
CA TYR A 827 -12.92 -27.57 -15.88
C TYR A 827 -13.13 -26.87 -14.54
N ASP A 828 -14.30 -26.25 -14.35
CA ASP A 828 -14.71 -25.64 -13.08
C ASP A 828 -14.70 -26.67 -11.93
N ALA A 829 -15.11 -27.92 -12.20
CA ALA A 829 -15.00 -29.02 -11.24
C ALA A 829 -13.55 -29.44 -11.01
N HIS A 830 -12.70 -29.47 -12.05
CA HIS A 830 -11.29 -29.84 -11.92
C HIS A 830 -10.51 -28.86 -11.05
N GLU A 831 -10.73 -27.55 -11.21
CA GLU A 831 -10.06 -26.52 -10.39
C GLU A 831 -10.58 -26.52 -8.95
N ARG A 832 -11.90 -26.66 -8.74
CA ARG A 832 -12.48 -26.82 -7.40
C ARG A 832 -11.98 -28.10 -6.72
N ASN A 833 -11.89 -29.22 -7.44
CA ASN A 833 -11.37 -30.48 -6.92
C ASN A 833 -9.87 -30.40 -6.62
N ALA A 834 -9.08 -29.68 -7.43
CA ALA A 834 -7.68 -29.42 -7.14
C ALA A 834 -7.51 -28.61 -5.84
N LYS A 835 -8.25 -27.49 -5.68
CA LYS A 835 -8.26 -26.67 -4.45
C LYS A 835 -8.80 -27.44 -3.24
N MET A 836 -9.74 -28.36 -3.43
CA MET A 836 -10.27 -29.22 -2.37
C MET A 836 -9.31 -30.36 -2.00
N LYS A 837 -8.56 -30.89 -2.97
CA LYS A 837 -7.46 -31.84 -2.75
C LYS A 837 -6.31 -31.17 -1.99
N GLU A 838 -5.84 -30.00 -2.44
CA GLU A 838 -4.78 -29.25 -1.77
C GLU A 838 -5.13 -28.97 -0.29
N ARG A 839 -6.39 -28.63 0.01
CA ARG A 839 -6.87 -28.48 1.39
C ARG A 839 -6.85 -29.79 2.18
N LYS A 840 -7.19 -30.93 1.59
CA LYS A 840 -7.05 -32.25 2.23
C LYS A 840 -5.60 -32.63 2.46
N ASP A 841 -4.74 -32.43 1.47
CA ASP A 841 -3.32 -32.78 1.52
C ASP A 841 -2.59 -31.94 2.59
N ARG A 842 -2.90 -30.62 2.69
CA ARG A 842 -2.46 -29.76 3.81
C ARG A 842 -2.98 -30.25 5.16
N GLY A 843 -4.25 -30.63 5.25
CA GLY A 843 -4.86 -31.15 6.49
C GLY A 843 -4.17 -32.44 6.97
N ALA A 844 -3.98 -33.40 6.07
CA ALA A 844 -3.27 -34.65 6.34
C ALA A 844 -1.80 -34.41 6.75
N ALA A 845 -1.11 -33.45 6.12
CA ALA A 845 0.23 -33.05 6.52
C ALA A 845 0.28 -32.44 7.95
N GLN A 846 -0.72 -31.63 8.33
CA GLN A 846 -0.83 -31.10 9.69
C GLN A 846 -1.16 -32.20 10.71
N GLU A 847 -2.07 -33.12 10.41
CA GLU A 847 -2.37 -34.28 11.28
C GLU A 847 -1.14 -35.18 11.45
N ALA A 848 -0.41 -35.48 10.37
CA ALA A 848 0.82 -36.26 10.42
C ALA A 848 1.93 -35.59 11.25
N ALA A 849 2.08 -34.27 11.15
CA ALA A 849 3.02 -33.50 11.98
C ALA A 849 2.62 -33.55 13.47
N VAL A 850 1.34 -33.38 13.80
CA VAL A 850 0.83 -33.50 15.19
C VAL A 850 1.05 -34.91 15.73
N VAL A 851 0.81 -35.95 14.92
CA VAL A 851 1.04 -37.35 15.32
C VAL A 851 2.53 -37.64 15.55
N MET A 852 3.45 -37.15 14.71
CA MET A 852 4.88 -37.35 14.93
C MET A 852 5.41 -36.63 16.18
N VAL A 853 4.89 -35.43 16.49
CA VAL A 853 5.19 -34.72 17.75
C VAL A 853 4.63 -35.49 18.95
N ALA A 854 3.38 -35.97 18.87
CA ALA A 854 2.75 -36.76 19.94
C ALA A 854 3.40 -38.14 20.14
N ALA A 855 4.01 -38.72 19.10
CA ALA A 855 4.72 -39.99 19.15
C ALA A 855 6.14 -39.89 19.75
N GLY A 856 6.62 -38.68 20.08
CA GLY A 856 7.88 -38.47 20.80
C GLY A 856 9.15 -38.76 19.98
N PHE A 857 9.09 -38.66 18.65
CA PHE A 857 10.26 -38.87 17.77
C PHE A 857 11.27 -37.71 17.86
N VAL A 858 12.07 -37.72 18.94
CA VAL A 858 13.26 -36.88 19.08
C VAL A 858 14.41 -37.51 18.28
N ALA A 859 14.68 -36.99 17.07
CA ALA A 859 15.80 -37.43 16.26
C ALA A 859 17.14 -37.01 16.90
N SER A 860 17.91 -37.98 17.38
CA SER A 860 19.28 -37.77 17.85
C SER A 860 20.27 -37.88 16.67
N PRO A 861 21.23 -36.95 16.52
CA PRO A 861 22.08 -36.89 15.32
C PRO A 861 23.27 -37.86 15.39
N ALA A 862 23.11 -39.09 14.89
CA ALA A 862 24.23 -40.02 14.71
C ALA A 862 24.04 -41.04 13.57
N THR A 863 25.18 -41.41 12.95
CA THR A 863 25.39 -42.51 11.98
C THR A 863 24.71 -42.41 10.61
N SER A 864 25.37 -43.04 9.63
CA SER A 864 25.17 -42.89 8.19
C SER A 864 25.02 -44.27 7.49
N VAL A 865 24.79 -44.24 6.18
CA VAL A 865 24.65 -45.39 5.26
C VAL A 865 23.25 -46.03 5.28
N VAL A 866 22.86 -46.63 4.14
CA VAL A 866 21.56 -47.23 3.81
C VAL A 866 20.43 -46.20 3.54
N GLN A 867 20.56 -45.49 2.42
CA GLN A 867 19.41 -44.92 1.71
C GLN A 867 19.67 -44.95 0.19
N GLN A 868 19.59 -46.15 -0.40
CA GLN A 868 19.78 -46.37 -1.85
C GLN A 868 18.88 -47.51 -2.37
N GLU A 869 17.60 -47.54 -1.96
CA GLU A 869 16.67 -48.62 -2.38
C GLU A 869 15.19 -48.19 -2.41
N TRP A 870 14.91 -46.89 -2.61
CA TRP A 870 13.56 -46.35 -2.79
C TRP A 870 13.51 -45.37 -3.98
N GLN A 871 13.60 -45.93 -5.20
CA GLN A 871 13.23 -45.27 -6.46
C GLN A 871 12.64 -46.30 -7.44
N GLU A 872 11.34 -46.56 -7.29
CA GLU A 872 10.40 -46.94 -8.36
C GLU A 872 9.13 -46.09 -8.20
#